data_AF-A0A4W2D8Q5-F1
#
_entry.id   AF-A0A4W2D8Q5-F1
#
_cell.length_a   1.000
_cell.length_b   1.000
_cell.length_c   1.000
_cell.angle_alpha   90.00
_cell.angle_beta   90.00
_cell.angle_gamma   90.00
#
_symmetry.space_group_name_H-M   'P 1'
#
loop_
_entity.id
_entity.type
_entity.pdbx_description
1 polymer ?
#
loop_
_entity_poly.entity_id
_entity_poly.type
_entity_poly.pdbx_seq_one_letter_code
_entity_poly.pdbx_strand_id
1 'polypeptide(L)'
;MKQLKLTGFVIFFFFLTESLTLPTQPQDVDDVRITQKFIDDNIGYITIIAFAQYIQEASFEEVEMLVKAMTEYRDKCLADRTLPECSKLANEVLLENICAMEGLPQKYNFSHCCHKVDFERRLCFFHNKKADIGLLPPLPTLDPEEKCQTYKNNRESFLNNYVYEVSRRNPFVFAPTLLTVAARFEEMTKTCCEEQEKANCFQTKAEPFIYYLKALSSYQKNACRALMKFGRQILQSINIAILSQKFPKIGFKQLTSLLEDVSSKYDGCCEGDVVQCIRGRSKVMSHICSKQDSISSKIKDCCEKKIPERGECIIYSNKDDRPNDLSLREAKFIESDNVCEKRDADQANFMAEFLYEYSRRHPELSTPELLRIAKVYKDLLKECCNMENPPECYRHAENRFNETTEKSLKIVQRECEHFQNLGKDDLKYHYLINLTKLAPQLSTEELTFLGKEMVMALTTCCTLSEEFACVDNLVDLVLGELCGINENRNINPAVDHCCKTNFAFRRSCFESLEADKTYVPPSTSQGLFTFHADLCQAHNEELQRKKDRFLVNLVKLKPELAGEELWSLLADFTNVVEKCCKAQEPEACFKEEVFPALFSGIQLVFLVQKRKWNSPQDPASSLQRLPPSPSTLLQMAKFHPFLCLSNIPLCIHTTSSLSTHLLMDI
;
A
#
# COMPACT_ATOMS: atom_id res chain seq x y z
N MET A 1 7.58 -58.27 22.88
CA MET A 1 6.37 -59.02 23.31
C MET A 1 5.85 -58.33 24.57
N LYS A 2 4.67 -57.72 24.68
CA LYS A 2 3.39 -57.82 23.95
C LYS A 2 2.85 -56.42 23.62
N GLN A 3 2.12 -56.38 22.51
CA GLN A 3 1.28 -55.28 22.04
C GLN A 3 0.21 -54.88 23.07
N LEU A 4 -0.09 -53.58 23.15
CA LEU A 4 -1.47 -53.12 23.31
C LEU A 4 -1.73 -52.00 22.28
N LYS A 5 -2.78 -52.20 21.50
CA LYS A 5 -3.30 -51.38 20.39
C LYS A 5 -3.83 -50.05 20.92
N LEU A 6 -3.45 -48.93 20.30
CA LEU A 6 -4.26 -48.14 19.35
C LEU A 6 -5.58 -47.60 19.92
N THR A 7 -5.55 -46.36 20.40
CA THR A 7 -6.62 -45.38 20.13
C THR A 7 -5.98 -43.99 20.11
N GLY A 8 -5.57 -43.56 18.91
CA GLY A 8 -5.13 -42.19 18.69
C GLY A 8 -6.30 -41.24 18.88
N PHE A 9 -6.14 -40.28 19.79
CA PHE A 9 -7.00 -39.11 19.88
C PHE A 9 -6.80 -38.29 18.60
N VAL A 10 -7.62 -38.55 17.60
CA VAL A 10 -7.82 -37.62 16.48
C VAL A 10 -8.58 -36.44 17.08
N ILE A 11 -7.83 -35.37 17.37
CA ILE A 11 -8.41 -34.06 17.60
C ILE A 11 -9.05 -33.65 16.27
N PHE A 12 -10.35 -33.94 16.14
CA PHE A 12 -11.20 -33.34 15.14
C PHE A 12 -11.20 -31.83 15.42
N PHE A 13 -10.34 -31.10 14.71
CA PHE A 13 -10.59 -29.70 14.45
C PHE A 13 -11.93 -29.67 13.71
N PHE A 14 -13.00 -29.31 14.42
CA PHE A 14 -14.25 -28.91 13.80
C PHE A 14 -13.94 -27.72 12.91
N PHE A 15 -13.69 -27.99 11.63
CA PHE A 15 -13.93 -27.03 10.58
C PHE A 15 -15.43 -26.72 10.66
N LEU A 16 -15.77 -25.58 11.24
CA LEU A 16 -17.06 -24.96 11.05
C LEU A 16 -17.22 -24.81 9.54
N THR A 17 -17.97 -25.70 8.93
CA THR A 17 -18.62 -25.43 7.65
C THR A 17 -19.30 -24.08 7.81
N GLU A 18 -18.92 -23.09 7.00
CA GLU A 18 -19.61 -21.80 6.93
C GLU A 18 -21.09 -22.05 6.66
N SER A 19 -21.87 -22.17 7.72
CA SER A 19 -23.30 -21.99 7.64
C SER A 19 -23.49 -20.52 7.31
N LEU A 20 -23.81 -20.23 6.05
CA LEU A 20 -24.47 -19.00 5.65
C LEU A 20 -25.51 -18.66 6.72
N THR A 21 -25.21 -17.66 7.56
CA THR A 21 -26.13 -17.19 8.57
C THR A 21 -27.37 -16.70 7.83
N LEU A 22 -28.51 -17.37 8.06
CA LEU A 22 -29.78 -16.93 7.51
C LEU A 22 -29.99 -15.46 7.91
N PRO A 23 -30.47 -14.58 7.00
CA PRO A 23 -30.75 -13.20 7.33
C PRO A 23 -31.74 -13.15 8.50
N THR A 24 -31.32 -12.57 9.63
CA THR A 24 -32.13 -12.51 10.85
C THR A 24 -33.13 -11.36 10.86
N GLN A 25 -33.02 -10.39 9.93
CA GLN A 25 -33.93 -9.24 9.83
C GLN A 25 -34.43 -9.00 8.40
N PRO A 26 -35.66 -8.45 8.21
CA PRO A 26 -36.19 -8.12 6.88
C PRO A 26 -35.30 -7.19 6.05
N GLN A 27 -34.60 -6.25 6.71
CA GLN A 27 -33.66 -5.33 6.05
C GLN A 27 -32.43 -6.06 5.48
N ASP A 28 -31.97 -7.14 6.14
CA ASP A 28 -30.88 -7.99 5.64
C ASP A 28 -31.31 -8.74 4.36
N VAL A 29 -32.59 -9.13 4.26
CA VAL A 29 -33.14 -9.80 3.07
C VAL A 29 -33.18 -8.87 1.86
N ASP A 30 -33.58 -7.61 2.06
CA ASP A 30 -33.61 -6.60 1.00
C ASP A 30 -32.19 -6.26 0.51
N ASP A 31 -31.22 -6.11 1.41
CA ASP A 31 -29.83 -5.82 1.07
C ASP A 31 -29.14 -6.97 0.34
N VAL A 32 -29.39 -8.23 0.74
CA VAL A 32 -28.90 -9.41 0.01
C VAL A 32 -29.47 -9.44 -1.41
N ARG A 33 -30.76 -9.14 -1.58
CA ARG A 33 -31.40 -9.09 -2.90
C ARG A 33 -30.84 -7.98 -3.77
N ILE A 34 -30.64 -6.76 -3.23
CA ILE A 34 -30.04 -5.63 -3.95
C ILE A 34 -28.62 -5.98 -4.39
N THR A 35 -27.84 -6.58 -3.50
CA THR A 35 -26.46 -6.99 -3.79
C THR A 35 -26.41 -8.08 -4.85
N GLN A 36 -27.29 -9.08 -4.78
CA GLN A 36 -27.36 -10.13 -5.79
C GLN A 36 -27.76 -9.57 -7.16
N LYS A 37 -28.75 -8.68 -7.20
CA LYS A 37 -29.13 -7.99 -8.44
C LYS A 37 -27.95 -7.19 -9.01
N PHE A 38 -27.20 -6.47 -8.18
CA PHE A 38 -26.00 -5.76 -8.62
C PHE A 38 -24.96 -6.71 -9.24
N ILE A 39 -24.73 -7.88 -8.64
CA ILE A 39 -23.81 -8.90 -9.17
C ILE A 39 -24.32 -9.43 -10.52
N ASP A 40 -25.60 -9.77 -10.62
CA ASP A 40 -26.21 -10.32 -11.84
C ASP A 40 -26.16 -9.31 -13.00
N ASP A 41 -26.46 -8.04 -12.72
CA ASP A 41 -26.42 -6.93 -13.67
C ASP A 41 -24.97 -6.60 -14.12
N ASN A 42 -23.95 -6.96 -13.33
CA ASN A 42 -22.52 -6.65 -13.59
C ASN A 42 -21.65 -7.90 -13.81
N ILE A 43 -22.23 -9.06 -14.14
CA ILE A 43 -21.48 -10.33 -14.25
C ILE A 43 -20.33 -10.26 -15.26
N GLY A 44 -20.49 -9.48 -16.34
CA GLY A 44 -19.44 -9.27 -17.36
C GLY A 44 -18.19 -8.63 -16.75
N TYR A 45 -18.32 -7.45 -16.15
CA TYR A 45 -17.20 -6.78 -15.48
C TYR A 45 -16.59 -7.62 -14.36
N ILE A 46 -17.42 -8.31 -13.55
CA ILE A 46 -16.95 -9.16 -12.46
C ILE A 46 -16.10 -10.31 -13.00
N THR A 47 -16.52 -10.94 -14.10
CA THR A 47 -15.79 -12.03 -14.75
C THR A 47 -14.47 -11.53 -15.36
N ILE A 48 -14.51 -10.37 -16.02
CA ILE A 48 -13.31 -9.72 -16.57
C ILE A 48 -12.29 -9.44 -15.47
N ILE A 49 -12.72 -8.81 -14.37
CA ILE A 49 -11.85 -8.49 -13.23
C ILE A 49 -11.20 -9.77 -12.71
N ALA A 50 -11.99 -10.80 -12.39
CA ALA A 50 -11.46 -12.00 -11.78
C ALA A 50 -10.45 -12.73 -12.67
N PHE A 51 -10.79 -12.93 -13.95
CA PHE A 51 -9.90 -13.61 -14.89
C PHE A 51 -8.62 -12.80 -15.12
N ALA A 52 -8.75 -11.51 -15.44
CA ALA A 52 -7.60 -10.63 -15.69
C ALA A 52 -6.65 -10.55 -14.48
N GLN A 53 -7.18 -10.64 -13.26
CA GLN A 53 -6.35 -10.66 -12.05
C GLN A 53 -5.69 -12.02 -11.80
N TYR A 54 -6.33 -13.14 -12.12
CA TYR A 54 -5.78 -14.48 -11.91
C TYR A 54 -4.76 -14.89 -12.97
N ILE A 55 -5.04 -14.57 -14.24
CA ILE A 55 -4.22 -14.91 -15.41
C ILE A 55 -3.92 -13.61 -16.17
N GLN A 56 -2.93 -12.86 -15.68
CA GLN A 56 -2.65 -11.51 -16.18
C GLN A 56 -2.17 -11.49 -17.63
N GLU A 57 -1.71 -12.61 -18.18
CA GLU A 57 -1.21 -12.76 -19.56
C GLU A 57 -2.28 -13.21 -20.57
N ALA A 58 -3.47 -13.61 -20.11
CA ALA A 58 -4.60 -13.95 -20.99
C ALA A 58 -4.91 -12.78 -21.94
N SER A 59 -5.34 -13.07 -23.16
CA SER A 59 -5.78 -12.04 -24.11
C SER A 59 -7.19 -11.57 -23.80
N PHE A 60 -7.58 -10.41 -24.32
CA PHE A 60 -8.93 -9.89 -24.10
C PHE A 60 -10.00 -10.81 -24.70
N GLU A 61 -9.74 -11.40 -25.88
CA GLU A 61 -10.64 -12.34 -26.54
C GLU A 61 -10.87 -13.61 -25.70
N GLU A 62 -9.83 -14.11 -25.03
CA GLU A 62 -9.96 -15.25 -24.11
C GLU A 62 -10.83 -14.91 -22.91
N VAL A 63 -10.70 -13.69 -22.39
CA VAL A 63 -11.56 -13.19 -21.32
C VAL A 63 -13.02 -13.07 -21.78
N GLU A 64 -13.28 -12.58 -22.99
CA GLU A 64 -14.63 -12.49 -23.56
C GLU A 64 -15.31 -13.87 -23.69
N MET A 65 -14.55 -14.92 -24.02
CA MET A 65 -15.09 -16.29 -24.01
C MET A 65 -15.59 -16.71 -22.63
N LEU A 66 -14.85 -16.40 -21.57
CA LEU A 66 -15.30 -16.70 -20.21
C LEU A 66 -16.48 -15.83 -19.79
N VAL A 67 -16.50 -14.55 -20.17
CA VAL A 67 -17.66 -13.65 -19.92
C VAL A 67 -18.94 -14.26 -20.49
N LYS A 68 -18.88 -14.79 -21.72
CA LYS A 68 -20.01 -15.47 -22.34
C LYS A 68 -20.45 -16.69 -21.53
N ALA A 69 -19.52 -17.57 -21.15
CA ALA A 69 -19.82 -18.76 -20.35
C ALA A 69 -20.46 -18.40 -18.99
N MET A 70 -19.95 -17.40 -18.30
CA MET A 70 -20.49 -16.94 -17.01
C MET A 70 -21.85 -16.25 -17.15
N THR A 71 -22.09 -15.56 -18.26
CA THR A 71 -23.39 -14.97 -18.60
C THR A 71 -24.44 -16.05 -18.84
N GLU A 72 -24.12 -17.09 -19.60
CA GLU A 72 -25.00 -18.24 -19.81
C GLU A 72 -25.29 -19.00 -18.52
N TYR A 73 -24.28 -19.16 -17.66
CA TYR A 73 -24.45 -19.75 -16.32
C TYR A 73 -25.42 -18.92 -15.46
N ARG A 74 -25.24 -17.59 -15.42
CA ARG A 74 -26.15 -16.67 -14.71
C ARG A 74 -27.59 -16.84 -15.24
N ASP A 75 -27.78 -16.82 -16.55
CA ASP A 75 -29.12 -16.87 -17.15
C ASP A 75 -29.83 -18.20 -16.85
N LYS A 76 -29.10 -19.32 -16.87
CA LYS A 76 -29.61 -20.63 -16.42
C LYS A 76 -30.05 -20.59 -14.96
N CYS A 77 -29.22 -20.05 -14.08
CA CYS A 77 -29.54 -19.97 -12.66
C CYS A 77 -30.64 -18.97 -12.31
N LEU A 78 -30.83 -17.92 -13.12
CA LEU A 78 -31.98 -17.03 -13.01
C LEU A 78 -33.28 -17.71 -13.45
N ALA A 79 -33.21 -18.57 -14.47
CA ALA A 79 -34.36 -19.34 -14.95
C ALA A 79 -34.76 -20.46 -13.97
N ASP A 80 -33.79 -21.18 -13.40
CA ASP A 80 -34.03 -22.24 -12.41
C ASP A 80 -32.93 -22.28 -11.34
N ARG A 81 -33.25 -21.77 -10.15
CA ARG A 81 -32.33 -21.75 -9.00
C ARG A 81 -32.17 -23.12 -8.33
N THR A 82 -32.99 -24.10 -8.67
CA THR A 82 -32.96 -25.44 -8.04
C THR A 82 -31.90 -26.36 -8.65
N LEU A 83 -31.30 -25.94 -9.77
CA LEU A 83 -30.22 -26.65 -10.43
C LEU A 83 -29.00 -26.79 -9.49
N PRO A 84 -28.36 -27.97 -9.40
CA PRO A 84 -27.25 -28.21 -8.48
C PRO A 84 -26.09 -27.23 -8.64
N GLU A 85 -25.75 -26.88 -9.88
CA GLU A 85 -24.66 -25.96 -10.21
C GLU A 85 -24.90 -24.55 -9.63
N CYS A 86 -26.15 -24.11 -9.51
CA CYS A 86 -26.51 -22.77 -9.01
C CYS A 86 -26.30 -22.60 -7.50
N SER A 87 -26.04 -23.69 -6.78
CA SER A 87 -25.73 -23.70 -5.35
C SER A 87 -24.22 -23.64 -5.05
N LYS A 88 -23.37 -23.80 -6.07
CA LYS A 88 -21.90 -23.77 -5.92
C LYS A 88 -21.40 -22.37 -5.55
N LEU A 89 -20.22 -22.33 -4.93
CA LEU A 89 -19.49 -21.07 -4.71
C LEU A 89 -19.11 -20.45 -6.05
N ALA A 90 -19.41 -19.15 -6.22
CA ALA A 90 -19.23 -18.47 -7.49
C ALA A 90 -17.78 -18.50 -7.99
N ASN A 91 -16.81 -18.38 -7.08
CA ASN A 91 -15.39 -18.47 -7.44
C ASN A 91 -14.98 -19.89 -7.86
N GLU A 92 -15.58 -20.94 -7.29
CA GLU A 92 -15.31 -22.30 -7.73
C GLU A 92 -15.83 -22.54 -9.15
N VAL A 93 -17.04 -22.06 -9.45
CA VAL A 93 -17.59 -22.10 -10.82
C VAL A 93 -16.69 -21.34 -11.79
N LEU A 94 -16.22 -20.15 -11.40
CA LEU A 94 -15.32 -19.35 -12.23
C LEU A 94 -14.01 -20.10 -12.52
N LEU A 95 -13.34 -20.61 -11.49
CA LEU A 95 -12.06 -21.33 -11.63
C LEU A 95 -12.23 -22.66 -12.38
N GLU A 96 -13.35 -23.37 -12.20
CA GLU A 96 -13.71 -24.56 -13.01
C GLU A 96 -13.80 -24.20 -14.49
N ASN A 97 -14.50 -23.11 -14.84
CA ASN A 97 -14.61 -22.66 -16.22
C ASN A 97 -13.26 -22.19 -16.79
N ILE A 98 -12.42 -21.52 -15.98
CA ILE A 98 -11.04 -21.17 -16.39
C ILE A 98 -10.22 -22.42 -16.73
N CYS A 99 -10.31 -23.46 -15.90
CA CYS A 99 -9.61 -24.70 -16.12
C CYS A 99 -10.16 -25.55 -17.27
N ALA A 100 -11.43 -25.35 -17.64
CA ALA A 100 -12.07 -26.07 -18.75
C ALA A 100 -11.76 -25.46 -20.13
N MET A 101 -11.18 -24.25 -20.21
CA MET A 101 -10.79 -23.64 -21.48
C MET A 101 -9.65 -24.42 -22.12
N GLU A 102 -9.88 -24.93 -23.33
CA GLU A 102 -8.95 -25.82 -24.03
C GLU A 102 -7.60 -25.15 -24.29
N GLY A 103 -6.51 -25.79 -23.85
CA GLY A 103 -5.13 -25.32 -24.04
C GLY A 103 -4.69 -24.12 -23.18
N LEU A 104 -5.63 -23.40 -22.56
CA LEU A 104 -5.37 -22.19 -21.78
C LEU A 104 -4.46 -22.47 -20.55
N PRO A 105 -4.69 -23.52 -19.73
CA PRO A 105 -3.84 -23.80 -18.58
C PRO A 105 -2.40 -24.14 -18.94
N GLN A 106 -2.17 -24.75 -20.10
CA GLN A 106 -0.83 -25.05 -20.62
C GLN A 106 -0.18 -23.79 -21.19
N LYS A 107 -0.93 -22.98 -21.95
CA LYS A 107 -0.44 -21.73 -22.57
C LYS A 107 0.14 -20.76 -21.55
N TYR A 108 -0.51 -20.61 -20.39
CA TYR A 108 -0.12 -19.66 -19.35
C TYR A 108 0.45 -20.31 -18.08
N ASN A 109 0.81 -21.59 -18.17
CA ASN A 109 1.53 -22.33 -17.11
C ASN A 109 0.81 -22.40 -15.73
N PHE A 110 -0.52 -22.49 -15.72
CA PHE A 110 -1.32 -22.66 -14.50
C PHE A 110 -2.04 -24.03 -14.42
N SER A 111 -1.71 -24.97 -15.33
CA SER A 111 -2.27 -26.33 -15.33
C SER A 111 -2.12 -27.07 -13.98
N HIS A 112 -1.03 -26.79 -13.26
CA HIS A 112 -0.78 -27.33 -11.93
C HIS A 112 -1.85 -26.90 -10.89
N CYS A 113 -2.46 -25.72 -11.05
CA CYS A 113 -3.59 -25.28 -10.23
C CYS A 113 -4.88 -26.01 -10.62
N CYS A 114 -5.09 -26.29 -11.91
CA CYS A 114 -6.28 -26.98 -12.39
C CYS A 114 -6.38 -28.46 -11.96
N HIS A 115 -5.25 -29.10 -11.66
CA HIS A 115 -5.23 -30.44 -11.07
C HIS A 115 -5.62 -30.47 -9.58
N LYS A 116 -5.71 -29.30 -8.94
CA LYS A 116 -6.19 -29.16 -7.55
C LYS A 116 -7.71 -28.93 -7.54
N VAL A 117 -8.31 -29.09 -6.36
CA VAL A 117 -9.75 -28.85 -6.12
C VAL A 117 -9.96 -27.87 -4.97
N ASP A 118 -11.15 -27.28 -4.92
CA ASP A 118 -11.66 -26.46 -3.82
C ASP A 118 -10.65 -25.41 -3.30
N PHE A 119 -10.33 -25.44 -2.02
CA PHE A 119 -9.40 -24.52 -1.35
C PHE A 119 -7.98 -24.58 -1.93
N GLU A 120 -7.46 -25.77 -2.23
CA GLU A 120 -6.10 -25.89 -2.79
C GLU A 120 -5.99 -25.24 -4.16
N ARG A 121 -7.04 -25.37 -4.99
CA ARG A 121 -7.11 -24.68 -6.28
C ARG A 121 -7.10 -23.17 -6.08
N ARG A 122 -7.97 -22.65 -5.21
CA ARG A 122 -8.07 -21.21 -4.93
C ARG A 122 -6.76 -20.62 -4.44
N LEU A 123 -6.10 -21.29 -3.50
CA LEU A 123 -4.78 -20.88 -2.99
C LEU A 123 -3.70 -20.88 -4.08
N CYS A 124 -3.72 -21.89 -4.96
CA CYS A 124 -2.79 -21.96 -6.09
C CYS A 124 -2.97 -20.77 -7.06
N PHE A 125 -4.21 -20.46 -7.43
CA PHE A 125 -4.52 -19.30 -8.29
C PHE A 125 -4.14 -17.96 -7.62
N PHE A 126 -4.31 -17.84 -6.30
CA PHE A 126 -3.85 -16.67 -5.56
C PHE A 126 -2.32 -16.48 -5.65
N HIS A 127 -1.55 -17.56 -5.50
CA HIS A 127 -0.09 -17.51 -5.65
C HIS A 127 0.36 -17.32 -7.11
N ASN A 128 -0.49 -17.65 -8.09
CA ASN A 128 -0.20 -17.40 -9.50
C ASN A 128 -0.23 -15.90 -9.87
N LYS A 129 -0.86 -15.06 -9.05
CA LYS A 129 -0.90 -13.60 -9.26
C LYS A 129 0.51 -13.01 -9.18
N LYS A 130 0.88 -12.18 -10.15
CA LYS A 130 2.18 -11.51 -10.23
C LYS A 130 2.08 -10.08 -9.76
N ALA A 131 2.80 -9.76 -8.70
CA ALA A 131 2.90 -8.39 -8.19
C ALA A 131 3.70 -7.46 -9.13
N ASP A 132 4.69 -8.01 -9.86
CA ASP A 132 5.46 -7.27 -10.84
C ASP A 132 4.73 -7.22 -12.20
N ILE A 133 4.45 -6.01 -12.65
CA ILE A 133 3.70 -5.68 -13.86
C ILE A 133 4.65 -5.59 -15.09
N GLY A 134 5.97 -5.71 -14.90
CA GLY A 134 6.98 -5.56 -15.96
C GLY A 134 6.86 -6.52 -17.16
N LEU A 135 5.95 -7.50 -17.10
CA LEU A 135 5.59 -8.41 -18.20
C LEU A 135 4.57 -7.81 -19.17
N LEU A 136 3.83 -6.77 -18.78
CA LEU A 136 2.79 -6.17 -19.60
C LEU A 136 3.35 -5.00 -20.41
N PRO A 137 2.95 -4.84 -21.69
CA PRO A 137 3.28 -3.64 -22.44
C PRO A 137 2.70 -2.40 -21.76
N PRO A 138 3.26 -1.21 -22.02
CA PRO A 138 2.61 0.06 -21.68
C PRO A 138 1.15 0.01 -22.10
N LEU A 139 0.28 0.63 -21.30
CA LEU A 139 -1.15 0.67 -21.63
C LEU A 139 -1.32 1.30 -23.02
N PRO A 140 -2.12 0.71 -23.93
CA PRO A 140 -2.32 1.29 -25.25
C PRO A 140 -3.01 2.65 -25.14
N THR A 141 -2.28 3.74 -25.38
CA THR A 141 -2.85 5.09 -25.40
C THR A 141 -3.56 5.31 -26.73
N LEU A 142 -4.90 5.35 -26.71
CA LEU A 142 -5.67 5.81 -27.86
C LEU A 142 -5.64 7.33 -27.94
N ASP A 143 -5.59 7.85 -29.17
CA ASP A 143 -5.85 9.26 -29.44
C ASP A 143 -7.23 9.65 -28.84
N PRO A 144 -7.39 10.84 -28.21
CA PRO A 144 -8.66 11.25 -27.60
C PRO A 144 -9.87 11.19 -28.54
N GLU A 145 -9.70 11.53 -29.82
CA GLU A 145 -10.75 11.43 -30.83
C GLU A 145 -11.10 9.96 -31.13
N GLU A 146 -10.08 9.10 -31.27
CA GLU A 146 -10.27 7.66 -31.48
C GLU A 146 -10.93 6.99 -30.28
N LYS A 147 -10.53 7.37 -29.06
CA LYS A 147 -11.13 6.92 -27.81
C LYS A 147 -12.62 7.23 -27.77
N CYS A 148 -12.99 8.47 -28.09
CA CYS A 148 -14.38 8.90 -28.12
C CYS A 148 -15.19 8.23 -29.25
N GLN A 149 -14.58 8.02 -30.41
CA GLN A 149 -15.24 7.31 -31.51
C GLN A 149 -15.47 5.83 -31.15
N THR A 150 -14.51 5.18 -30.52
CA THR A 150 -14.61 3.79 -30.05
C THR A 150 -15.69 3.65 -28.99
N TYR A 151 -15.71 4.55 -28.00
CA TYR A 151 -16.74 4.60 -26.97
C TYR A 151 -18.15 4.79 -27.58
N LYS A 152 -18.28 5.66 -28.60
CA LYS A 152 -19.56 5.88 -29.29
C LYS A 152 -20.00 4.68 -30.13
N ASN A 153 -19.06 4.00 -30.80
CA ASN A 153 -19.32 2.87 -31.67
C ASN A 153 -19.71 1.61 -30.90
N ASN A 154 -18.97 1.29 -29.83
CA ASN A 154 -19.21 0.13 -28.99
C ASN A 154 -18.80 0.40 -27.54
N ARG A 155 -19.71 1.05 -26.81
CA ARG A 155 -19.55 1.41 -25.40
C ARG A 155 -19.19 0.21 -24.52
N GLU A 156 -19.85 -0.93 -24.71
CA GLU A 156 -19.65 -2.12 -23.88
C GLU A 156 -18.25 -2.71 -24.07
N SER A 157 -17.84 -2.97 -25.31
CA SER A 157 -16.51 -3.52 -25.60
C SER A 157 -15.39 -2.56 -25.15
N PHE A 158 -15.58 -1.24 -25.32
CA PHE A 158 -14.64 -0.23 -24.86
C PHE A 158 -14.42 -0.29 -23.33
N LEU A 159 -15.50 -0.34 -22.56
CA LEU A 159 -15.41 -0.42 -21.10
C LEU A 159 -14.91 -1.77 -20.62
N ASN A 160 -15.29 -2.87 -21.28
CA ASN A 160 -14.78 -4.20 -20.98
C ASN A 160 -13.26 -4.28 -21.16
N ASN A 161 -12.74 -3.75 -22.28
CA ASN A 161 -11.30 -3.70 -22.53
C ASN A 161 -10.57 -2.84 -21.49
N TYR A 162 -11.16 -1.69 -21.13
CA TYR A 162 -10.63 -0.84 -20.07
C TYR A 162 -10.52 -1.57 -18.72
N VAL A 163 -11.60 -2.23 -18.29
CA VAL A 163 -11.63 -3.01 -17.05
C VAL A 163 -10.61 -4.14 -17.09
N TYR A 164 -10.48 -4.83 -18.23
CA TYR A 164 -9.47 -5.88 -18.43
C TYR A 164 -8.05 -5.34 -18.24
N GLU A 165 -7.68 -4.25 -18.93
CA GLU A 165 -6.31 -3.71 -18.88
C GLU A 165 -5.95 -3.14 -17.50
N VAL A 166 -6.90 -2.51 -16.79
CA VAL A 166 -6.68 -2.03 -15.43
C VAL A 166 -6.56 -3.21 -14.45
N SER A 167 -7.41 -4.22 -14.58
CA SER A 167 -7.46 -5.37 -13.64
C SER A 167 -6.19 -6.21 -13.70
N ARG A 168 -5.68 -6.54 -14.89
CA ARG A 168 -4.44 -7.32 -15.06
C ARG A 168 -3.18 -6.61 -14.55
N ARG A 169 -3.20 -5.26 -14.52
CA ARG A 169 -2.15 -4.43 -13.91
C ARG A 169 -2.33 -4.25 -12.40
N ASN A 170 -3.49 -4.60 -11.86
CA ASN A 170 -3.83 -4.42 -10.46
C ASN A 170 -4.42 -5.71 -9.85
N PRO A 171 -3.65 -6.82 -9.83
CA PRO A 171 -4.16 -8.16 -9.49
C PRO A 171 -4.67 -8.33 -8.06
N PHE A 172 -4.35 -7.39 -7.17
CA PHE A 172 -4.73 -7.40 -5.76
C PHE A 172 -5.73 -6.30 -5.38
N VAL A 173 -6.12 -5.44 -6.32
CA VAL A 173 -7.16 -4.44 -6.05
C VAL A 173 -8.51 -5.12 -5.95
N PHE A 174 -9.28 -4.79 -4.93
CA PHE A 174 -10.57 -5.42 -4.67
C PHE A 174 -11.57 -5.08 -5.78
N ALA A 175 -12.35 -6.07 -6.21
CA ALA A 175 -13.33 -5.91 -7.28
C ALA A 175 -14.31 -4.73 -7.08
N PRO A 176 -14.85 -4.44 -5.88
CA PRO A 176 -15.68 -3.25 -5.69
C PRO A 176 -14.98 -1.92 -6.00
N THR A 177 -13.67 -1.83 -5.76
CA THR A 177 -12.87 -0.66 -6.12
C THR A 177 -12.71 -0.60 -7.64
N LEU A 178 -12.39 -1.70 -8.30
CA LEU A 178 -12.29 -1.75 -9.76
C LEU A 178 -13.61 -1.44 -10.48
N LEU A 179 -14.75 -1.84 -9.91
CA LEU A 179 -16.08 -1.46 -10.42
C LEU A 179 -16.35 0.04 -10.26
N THR A 180 -15.90 0.65 -9.16
CA THR A 180 -15.99 2.11 -8.97
C THR A 180 -15.09 2.83 -9.98
N VAL A 181 -13.89 2.33 -10.19
CA VAL A 181 -12.92 2.80 -11.19
C VAL A 181 -13.54 2.74 -12.59
N ALA A 182 -14.19 1.64 -12.96
CA ALA A 182 -14.90 1.53 -14.22
C ALA A 182 -16.01 2.58 -14.37
N ALA A 183 -16.85 2.75 -13.34
CA ALA A 183 -17.96 3.73 -13.37
C ALA A 183 -17.47 5.18 -13.50
N ARG A 184 -16.42 5.55 -12.76
CA ARG A 184 -15.82 6.90 -12.82
C ARG A 184 -15.10 7.15 -14.16
N PHE A 185 -14.45 6.12 -14.71
CA PHE A 185 -13.85 6.21 -16.04
C PHE A 185 -14.91 6.47 -17.10
N GLU A 186 -16.01 5.71 -17.06
CA GLU A 186 -17.14 5.91 -17.98
C GLU A 186 -17.72 7.32 -17.89
N GLU A 187 -17.93 7.85 -16.68
CA GLU A 187 -18.39 9.21 -16.46
C GLU A 187 -17.41 10.24 -17.06
N MET A 188 -16.10 10.06 -16.81
CA MET A 188 -15.06 10.90 -17.39
C MET A 188 -15.08 10.85 -18.92
N THR A 189 -15.15 9.67 -19.53
CA THR A 189 -15.22 9.50 -20.98
C THR A 189 -16.46 10.19 -21.54
N LYS A 190 -17.62 10.01 -20.91
CA LYS A 190 -18.85 10.68 -21.33
C LYS A 190 -18.70 12.20 -21.33
N THR A 191 -18.17 12.78 -20.24
CA THR A 191 -17.97 14.23 -20.16
C THR A 191 -16.93 14.72 -21.16
N CYS A 192 -15.74 14.11 -21.20
CA CYS A 192 -14.65 14.62 -22.02
C CYS A 192 -14.87 14.44 -23.53
N CYS A 193 -15.68 13.47 -23.94
CA CYS A 193 -16.03 13.32 -25.35
C CYS A 193 -17.00 14.40 -25.87
N GLU A 194 -17.66 15.14 -24.97
CA GLU A 194 -18.54 16.28 -25.30
C GLU A 194 -17.77 17.61 -25.35
N GLU A 195 -16.52 17.65 -24.85
CA GLU A 195 -15.68 18.85 -24.81
C GLU A 195 -14.99 19.14 -26.15
N GLN A 196 -14.66 20.41 -26.39
CA GLN A 196 -13.87 20.81 -27.56
C GLN A 196 -12.41 20.35 -27.42
N GLU A 197 -11.80 20.61 -26.26
CA GLU A 197 -10.42 20.19 -25.95
C GLU A 197 -10.38 18.87 -25.18
N LYS A 198 -10.70 17.77 -25.88
CA LYS A 198 -10.82 16.43 -25.28
C LYS A 198 -9.54 15.98 -24.58
N ALA A 199 -8.38 16.19 -25.23
CA ALA A 199 -7.07 15.81 -24.70
C ALA A 199 -6.83 16.42 -23.31
N ASN A 200 -7.05 17.72 -23.18
CA ASN A 200 -6.88 18.46 -21.93
C ASN A 200 -7.91 18.01 -20.87
N CYS A 201 -9.15 17.74 -21.27
CA CYS A 201 -10.17 17.22 -20.35
C CYS A 201 -9.77 15.85 -19.77
N PHE A 202 -9.39 14.90 -20.62
CA PHE A 202 -8.95 13.58 -20.18
C PHE A 202 -7.73 13.67 -19.26
N GLN A 203 -6.72 14.45 -19.65
CA GLN A 203 -5.50 14.61 -18.85
C GLN A 203 -5.81 15.17 -17.46
N THR A 204 -6.64 16.22 -17.37
CA THR A 204 -7.00 16.87 -16.11
C THR A 204 -7.82 15.93 -15.21
N LYS A 205 -8.73 15.15 -15.77
CA LYS A 205 -9.60 14.25 -15.00
C LYS A 205 -8.95 12.92 -14.63
N ALA A 206 -7.91 12.49 -15.34
CA ALA A 206 -7.20 11.25 -15.06
C ALA A 206 -6.39 11.32 -13.76
N GLU A 207 -5.73 12.44 -13.43
CA GLU A 207 -4.84 12.51 -12.26
C GLU A 207 -5.48 12.12 -10.92
N PRO A 208 -6.64 12.68 -10.51
CA PRO A 208 -7.31 12.28 -9.27
C PRO A 208 -7.72 10.81 -9.25
N PHE A 209 -8.07 10.28 -10.42
CA PHE A 209 -8.51 8.90 -10.60
C PHE A 209 -7.37 7.90 -10.39
N ILE A 210 -6.21 8.22 -10.93
CA ILE A 210 -4.97 7.44 -10.79
C ILE A 210 -4.54 7.38 -9.34
N TYR A 211 -4.53 8.54 -8.69
CA TYR A 211 -4.16 8.66 -7.30
C TYR A 211 -5.10 7.80 -6.42
N TYR A 212 -6.40 7.89 -6.69
CA TYR A 212 -7.41 7.08 -6.00
C TYR A 212 -7.15 5.56 -6.13
N LEU A 213 -6.89 5.07 -7.35
CA LEU A 213 -6.60 3.65 -7.58
C LEU A 213 -5.33 3.21 -6.88
N LYS A 214 -4.24 3.98 -6.99
CA LYS A 214 -2.96 3.68 -6.35
C LYS A 214 -3.08 3.63 -4.82
N ALA A 215 -3.71 4.65 -4.22
CA ALA A 215 -3.88 4.72 -2.77
C ALA A 215 -4.66 3.52 -2.23
N LEU A 216 -5.76 3.14 -2.88
CA LEU A 216 -6.53 1.96 -2.48
C LEU A 216 -5.80 0.66 -2.75
N SER A 217 -5.05 0.56 -3.84
CA SER A 217 -4.20 -0.59 -4.14
C SER A 217 -3.19 -0.81 -2.99
N SER A 218 -2.39 0.20 -2.65
CA SER A 218 -1.40 0.10 -1.58
C SER A 218 -2.04 -0.25 -0.23
N TYR A 219 -3.18 0.37 0.11
CA TYR A 219 -3.92 0.06 1.33
C TYR A 219 -4.42 -1.40 1.37
N GLN A 220 -5.09 -1.85 0.31
CA GLN A 220 -5.67 -3.20 0.22
C GLN A 220 -4.58 -4.27 0.26
N LYS A 221 -3.48 -4.04 -0.45
CA LYS A 221 -2.30 -4.90 -0.41
C LYS A 221 -1.70 -4.98 0.99
N ASN A 222 -1.56 -3.85 1.69
CA ASN A 222 -1.05 -3.84 3.06
C ASN A 222 -2.00 -4.55 4.05
N ALA A 223 -3.31 -4.38 3.90
CA ALA A 223 -4.31 -5.08 4.70
C ALA A 223 -4.31 -6.60 4.44
N CYS A 224 -4.23 -7.03 3.19
CA CYS A 224 -4.12 -8.44 2.84
C CYS A 224 -2.81 -9.05 3.32
N ARG A 225 -1.69 -8.33 3.26
CA ARG A 225 -0.46 -8.76 3.90
C ARG A 225 -0.65 -8.95 5.41
N ALA A 226 -1.30 -8.00 6.09
CA ALA A 226 -1.53 -8.09 7.52
C ALA A 226 -2.27 -9.40 7.86
N LEU A 227 -3.32 -9.72 7.09
CA LEU A 227 -4.05 -10.97 7.21
C LEU A 227 -3.17 -12.20 6.92
N MET A 228 -2.49 -12.23 5.78
CA MET A 228 -1.79 -13.42 5.28
C MET A 228 -0.50 -13.72 6.03
N LYS A 229 0.27 -12.70 6.43
CA LYS A 229 1.57 -12.88 7.10
C LYS A 229 1.48 -12.85 8.63
N PHE A 230 0.58 -12.04 9.19
CA PHE A 230 0.50 -11.85 10.64
C PHE A 230 -0.82 -12.36 11.26
N GLY A 231 -1.76 -12.80 10.44
CA GLY A 231 -3.00 -13.43 10.87
C GLY A 231 -4.15 -12.46 11.13
N ARG A 232 -5.34 -13.04 11.34
CA ARG A 232 -6.61 -12.32 11.52
C ARG A 232 -6.59 -11.34 12.69
N GLN A 233 -5.89 -11.67 13.79
CA GLN A 233 -5.83 -10.80 14.97
C GLN A 233 -5.20 -9.44 14.66
N ILE A 234 -4.12 -9.41 13.86
CA ILE A 234 -3.48 -8.14 13.49
C ILE A 234 -4.37 -7.34 12.53
N LEU A 235 -5.01 -7.98 11.56
CA LEU A 235 -5.99 -7.32 10.71
C LEU A 235 -7.16 -6.74 11.54
N GLN A 236 -7.64 -7.46 12.55
CA GLN A 236 -8.66 -6.95 13.46
C GLN A 236 -8.17 -5.75 14.24
N SER A 237 -6.94 -5.76 14.79
CA SER A 237 -6.38 -4.59 15.47
C SER A 237 -6.28 -3.36 14.55
N ILE A 238 -5.85 -3.54 13.30
CA ILE A 238 -5.84 -2.46 12.29
C ILE A 238 -7.25 -1.88 12.12
N ASN A 239 -8.26 -2.74 11.92
CA ASN A 239 -9.63 -2.28 11.71
C ASN A 239 -10.25 -1.68 12.99
N ILE A 240 -9.90 -2.15 14.19
CA ILE A 240 -10.29 -1.51 15.46
C ILE A 240 -9.77 -0.08 15.47
N ALA A 241 -8.47 0.13 15.23
CA ALA A 241 -7.89 1.47 15.24
C ALA A 241 -8.58 2.42 14.24
N ILE A 242 -8.69 1.99 12.98
CA ILE A 242 -9.29 2.78 11.89
C ILE A 242 -10.76 3.12 12.18
N LEU A 243 -11.57 2.11 12.53
CA LEU A 243 -13.00 2.33 12.74
C LEU A 243 -13.28 3.13 14.01
N SER A 244 -12.47 2.98 15.06
CA SER A 244 -12.59 3.76 16.29
C SER A 244 -12.24 5.24 16.07
N GLN A 245 -11.22 5.53 15.25
CA GLN A 245 -10.90 6.91 14.87
C GLN A 245 -11.96 7.51 13.93
N LYS A 246 -12.51 6.70 13.01
CA LYS A 246 -13.50 7.17 12.04
C LYS A 246 -14.87 7.42 12.68
N PHE A 247 -15.26 6.53 13.59
CA PHE A 247 -16.57 6.51 14.25
C PHE A 247 -16.41 6.55 15.78
N PRO A 248 -15.84 7.60 16.38
CA PRO A 248 -15.55 7.65 17.82
C PRO A 248 -16.77 7.52 18.74
N LYS A 249 -17.98 7.72 18.20
CA LYS A 249 -19.27 7.56 18.88
C LYS A 249 -19.75 6.10 18.95
N ILE A 250 -19.25 5.22 18.09
CA ILE A 250 -19.66 3.80 18.06
C ILE A 250 -19.36 3.14 19.40
N GLY A 251 -20.29 2.38 19.98
CA GLY A 251 -20.02 1.60 21.19
C GLY A 251 -19.16 0.37 20.91
N PHE A 252 -18.31 -0.05 21.87
CA PHE A 252 -17.38 -1.18 21.68
C PHE A 252 -18.07 -2.47 21.19
N LYS A 253 -19.21 -2.86 21.78
CA LYS A 253 -19.96 -4.06 21.35
C LYS A 253 -20.44 -3.96 19.89
N GLN A 254 -20.87 -2.77 19.47
CA GLN A 254 -21.31 -2.52 18.11
C GLN A 254 -20.13 -2.53 17.14
N LEU A 255 -18.98 -2.00 17.54
CA LEU A 255 -17.74 -2.11 16.77
C LEU A 255 -17.33 -3.58 16.60
N THR A 256 -17.33 -4.38 17.66
CA THR A 256 -16.98 -5.81 17.59
C THR A 256 -17.89 -6.57 16.62
N SER A 257 -19.20 -6.29 16.66
CA SER A 257 -20.15 -6.87 15.70
C SER A 257 -19.86 -6.44 14.25
N LEU A 258 -19.49 -5.17 14.01
CA LEU A 258 -19.07 -4.71 12.68
C LEU A 258 -17.76 -5.37 12.22
N LEU A 259 -16.84 -5.65 13.14
CA LEU A 259 -15.54 -6.25 12.82
C LEU A 259 -15.67 -7.69 12.30
N GLU A 260 -16.70 -8.44 12.69
CA GLU A 260 -16.99 -9.77 12.14
C GLU A 260 -17.27 -9.68 10.63
N ASP A 261 -18.13 -8.75 10.23
CA ASP A 261 -18.46 -8.51 8.81
C ASP A 261 -17.23 -7.98 8.04
N VAL A 262 -16.46 -7.08 8.64
CA VAL A 262 -15.23 -6.55 8.04
C VAL A 262 -14.21 -7.67 7.83
N SER A 263 -14.07 -8.59 8.79
CA SER A 263 -13.14 -9.70 8.71
C SER A 263 -13.55 -10.67 7.60
N SER A 264 -14.83 -11.05 7.52
CA SER A 264 -15.35 -11.91 6.45
C SER A 264 -15.17 -11.29 5.06
N LYS A 265 -15.36 -9.97 4.93
CA LYS A 265 -15.06 -9.23 3.69
C LYS A 265 -13.59 -9.41 3.28
N TYR A 266 -12.65 -9.22 4.18
CA TYR A 266 -11.23 -9.34 3.84
C TYR A 266 -10.83 -10.76 3.47
N ASP A 267 -11.46 -11.79 4.03
CA ASP A 267 -11.18 -13.18 3.65
C ASP A 267 -11.44 -13.38 2.14
N GLY A 268 -12.66 -13.07 1.67
CA GLY A 268 -13.00 -13.20 0.25
C GLY A 268 -12.18 -12.26 -0.65
N CYS A 269 -12.02 -11.00 -0.25
CA CYS A 269 -11.28 -10.02 -1.06
C CYS A 269 -9.79 -10.36 -1.21
N CYS A 270 -9.12 -10.79 -0.14
CA CYS A 270 -7.70 -11.10 -0.18
C CYS A 270 -7.41 -12.43 -0.89
N GLU A 271 -8.32 -13.41 -0.82
CA GLU A 271 -8.23 -14.65 -1.62
C GLU A 271 -8.42 -14.40 -3.13
N GLY A 272 -9.10 -13.30 -3.47
CA GLY A 272 -9.45 -12.96 -4.86
C GLY A 272 -10.83 -13.46 -5.28
N ASP A 273 -11.66 -13.93 -4.35
CA ASP A 273 -13.08 -14.21 -4.62
C ASP A 273 -13.83 -12.88 -4.78
N VAL A 274 -13.95 -12.45 -6.04
CA VAL A 274 -14.55 -11.17 -6.41
C VAL A 274 -16.01 -11.06 -5.98
N VAL A 275 -16.77 -12.16 -6.02
CA VAL A 275 -18.21 -12.17 -5.70
C VAL A 275 -18.38 -12.09 -4.19
N GLN A 276 -17.63 -12.89 -3.43
CA GLN A 276 -17.65 -12.83 -1.97
C GLN A 276 -17.12 -11.49 -1.47
N CYS A 277 -16.14 -10.90 -2.14
CA CYS A 277 -15.65 -9.56 -1.84
C CYS A 277 -16.74 -8.48 -2.01
N ILE A 278 -17.52 -8.54 -3.09
CA ILE A 278 -18.66 -7.63 -3.32
C ILE A 278 -19.74 -7.83 -2.26
N ARG A 279 -20.10 -9.08 -1.96
CA ARG A 279 -21.09 -9.42 -0.91
C ARG A 279 -20.65 -8.93 0.47
N GLY A 280 -19.42 -9.27 0.87
CA GLY A 280 -18.86 -8.86 2.15
C GLY A 280 -18.77 -7.34 2.28
N ARG A 281 -18.36 -6.63 1.22
CA ARG A 281 -18.33 -5.16 1.24
C ARG A 281 -19.74 -4.59 1.39
N SER A 282 -20.70 -5.11 0.62
CA SER A 282 -22.09 -4.64 0.71
C SER A 282 -22.65 -4.84 2.12
N LYS A 283 -22.42 -6.02 2.72
CA LYS A 283 -22.82 -6.35 4.09
C LYS A 283 -22.26 -5.36 5.11
N VAL A 284 -20.96 -5.05 5.03
CA VAL A 284 -20.32 -4.05 5.91
C VAL A 284 -20.99 -2.68 5.78
N MET A 285 -21.24 -2.21 4.55
CA MET A 285 -21.86 -0.89 4.34
C MET A 285 -23.32 -0.85 4.81
N SER A 286 -24.05 -1.94 4.60
CA SER A 286 -25.41 -2.12 5.10
C SER A 286 -25.48 -2.12 6.63
N HIS A 287 -24.57 -2.83 7.29
CA HIS A 287 -24.44 -2.80 8.76
C HIS A 287 -24.25 -1.36 9.24
N ILE A 288 -23.29 -0.63 8.65
CA ILE A 288 -23.01 0.76 9.00
C ILE A 288 -24.27 1.64 8.81
N CYS A 289 -24.95 1.54 7.66
CA CYS A 289 -26.10 2.38 7.36
C CYS A 289 -27.34 2.06 8.20
N SER A 290 -27.57 0.78 8.54
CA SER A 290 -28.69 0.35 9.40
C SER A 290 -28.63 0.95 10.81
N LYS A 291 -27.43 1.36 11.25
CA LYS A 291 -27.19 1.95 12.57
C LYS A 291 -26.52 3.33 12.50
N GLN A 292 -26.69 4.03 11.37
CA GLN A 292 -25.97 5.28 11.06
C GLN A 292 -26.03 6.31 12.20
N ASP A 293 -27.20 6.53 12.81
CA ASP A 293 -27.40 7.54 13.86
C ASP A 293 -26.53 7.29 15.11
N SER A 294 -26.21 6.02 15.38
CA SER A 294 -25.34 5.62 16.50
C SER A 294 -23.86 5.50 16.12
N ILE A 295 -23.56 5.44 14.81
CA ILE A 295 -22.20 5.22 14.31
C ILE A 295 -21.54 6.55 13.93
N SER A 296 -22.22 7.36 13.12
CA SER A 296 -21.66 8.62 12.64
C SER A 296 -22.70 9.58 12.10
N SER A 297 -22.55 10.87 12.43
CA SER A 297 -23.35 11.94 11.83
C SER A 297 -22.87 12.36 10.43
N LYS A 298 -21.72 11.86 9.96
CA LYS A 298 -21.07 12.30 8.71
C LYS A 298 -21.35 11.39 7.50
N ILE A 299 -22.21 10.38 7.64
CA ILE A 299 -22.43 9.35 6.60
C ILE A 299 -23.87 9.30 6.08
N LYS A 300 -24.75 10.22 6.51
CA LYS A 300 -26.17 10.19 6.16
C LYS A 300 -26.39 10.19 4.64
N ASP A 301 -25.80 11.17 3.96
CA ASP A 301 -25.88 11.29 2.50
C ASP A 301 -25.23 10.11 1.78
N CYS A 302 -24.22 9.47 2.39
CA CYS A 302 -23.60 8.27 1.84
C CYS A 302 -24.55 7.08 1.85
N CYS A 303 -25.35 6.93 2.90
CA CYS A 303 -26.29 5.81 3.06
C CYS A 303 -27.48 5.87 2.09
N GLU A 304 -27.72 7.02 1.47
CA GLU A 304 -28.72 7.20 0.40
C GLU A 304 -28.19 6.80 -1.00
N LYS A 305 -26.88 6.65 -1.15
CA LYS A 305 -26.25 6.26 -2.42
C LYS A 305 -26.42 4.77 -2.74
N LYS A 306 -26.22 4.41 -4.01
CA LYS A 306 -26.29 3.03 -4.53
C LYS A 306 -24.92 2.34 -4.51
N ILE A 307 -24.91 1.02 -4.70
CA ILE A 307 -23.67 0.25 -4.90
C ILE A 307 -23.06 0.61 -6.27
N PRO A 308 -21.73 0.80 -6.39
CA PRO A 308 -20.71 0.75 -5.33
C PRO A 308 -20.44 2.08 -4.61
N GLU A 309 -21.00 3.20 -5.09
CA GLU A 309 -20.76 4.56 -4.58
C GLU A 309 -20.99 4.73 -3.07
N ARG A 310 -22.01 4.08 -2.51
CA ARG A 310 -22.32 4.07 -1.07
C ARG A 310 -21.09 3.74 -0.23
N GLY A 311 -20.40 2.66 -0.58
CA GLY A 311 -19.24 2.22 0.19
C GLY A 311 -18.06 3.16 0.03
N GLU A 312 -17.87 3.72 -1.17
CA GLU A 312 -16.81 4.70 -1.42
C GLU A 312 -17.06 6.00 -0.66
N CYS A 313 -18.29 6.51 -0.68
CA CYS A 313 -18.67 7.67 0.12
C CYS A 313 -18.40 7.44 1.61
N ILE A 314 -18.78 6.28 2.17
CA ILE A 314 -18.50 5.96 3.58
C ILE A 314 -16.99 5.90 3.84
N ILE A 315 -16.20 5.25 3.00
CA ILE A 315 -14.74 5.15 3.21
C ILE A 315 -14.09 6.53 3.23
N TYR A 316 -14.46 7.40 2.29
CA TYR A 316 -13.88 8.74 2.12
C TYR A 316 -14.57 9.82 2.95
N SER A 317 -15.61 9.50 3.72
CA SER A 317 -16.20 10.44 4.67
C SER A 317 -15.16 10.86 5.72
N ASN A 318 -15.25 12.10 6.21
CA ASN A 318 -14.39 12.56 7.29
C ASN A 318 -14.59 11.72 8.56
N LYS A 319 -13.58 11.71 9.44
CA LYS A 319 -13.70 11.22 10.81
C LYS A 319 -14.83 12.01 11.51
N ASP A 320 -15.67 11.34 12.30
CA ASP A 320 -16.69 12.04 13.08
C ASP A 320 -16.06 12.79 14.26
N ASP A 321 -16.77 13.78 14.77
CA ASP A 321 -16.36 14.58 15.91
C ASP A 321 -16.30 13.70 17.17
N ARG A 322 -15.21 13.82 17.93
CA ARG A 322 -15.04 13.12 19.20
C ARG A 322 -16.18 13.53 20.17
N PRO A 323 -16.81 12.58 20.89
CA PRO A 323 -17.79 12.92 21.91
C PRO A 323 -17.22 13.92 22.95
N ASN A 324 -17.99 14.95 23.29
CA ASN A 324 -17.54 16.03 24.18
C ASN A 324 -17.24 15.55 25.62
N ASP A 325 -17.91 14.49 26.04
CA ASP A 325 -17.77 13.83 27.34
C ASP A 325 -16.58 12.85 27.40
N LEU A 326 -15.89 12.64 26.28
CA LEU A 326 -14.77 11.70 26.22
C LEU A 326 -13.47 12.37 26.70
N SER A 327 -13.01 12.00 27.90
CA SER A 327 -11.71 12.38 28.44
C SER A 327 -10.57 11.89 27.54
N LEU A 328 -9.42 12.58 27.54
CA LEU A 328 -8.22 12.13 26.81
C LEU A 328 -7.63 10.83 27.36
N ARG A 329 -7.92 10.49 28.62
CA ARG A 329 -7.41 9.30 29.30
C ARG A 329 -8.55 8.37 29.68
N GLU A 330 -8.26 7.08 29.70
CA GLU A 330 -9.19 6.04 30.16
C GLU A 330 -8.64 5.37 31.41
N ALA A 331 -9.11 5.83 32.58
CA ALA A 331 -8.61 5.42 33.89
C ALA A 331 -8.70 3.89 34.10
N LYS A 332 -9.66 3.22 33.45
CA LYS A 332 -9.83 1.76 33.51
C LYS A 332 -8.56 0.96 33.21
N PHE A 333 -7.67 1.46 32.36
CA PHE A 333 -6.47 0.72 31.92
C PHE A 333 -5.20 1.04 32.71
N ILE A 334 -5.21 2.08 33.54
CA ILE A 334 -3.98 2.58 34.20
C ILE A 334 -4.16 2.70 35.71
N GLU A 335 -5.33 3.18 36.15
CA GLU A 335 -5.58 3.50 37.55
C GLU A 335 -6.32 2.39 38.29
N SER A 336 -6.97 1.47 37.57
CA SER A 336 -7.74 0.39 38.17
C SER A 336 -6.82 -0.69 38.77
N ASP A 337 -7.11 -1.14 40.00
CA ASP A 337 -6.31 -2.19 40.67
C ASP A 337 -6.48 -3.60 40.06
N ASN A 338 -7.52 -3.81 39.23
CA ASN A 338 -7.84 -5.11 38.64
C ASN A 338 -7.46 -5.24 37.15
N VAL A 339 -6.52 -4.42 36.67
CA VAL A 339 -6.03 -4.49 35.27
C VAL A 339 -5.49 -5.88 34.94
N CYS A 340 -4.66 -6.46 35.82
CA CYS A 340 -4.08 -7.79 35.61
C CYS A 340 -5.15 -8.89 35.61
N GLU A 341 -6.10 -8.84 36.54
CA GLU A 341 -7.21 -9.80 36.61
C GLU A 341 -8.08 -9.77 35.34
N LYS A 342 -8.45 -8.56 34.88
CA LYS A 342 -9.24 -8.37 33.66
C LYS A 342 -8.50 -8.86 32.41
N ARG A 343 -7.19 -8.58 32.33
CA ARG A 343 -6.33 -9.08 31.25
C ARG A 343 -6.27 -10.60 31.27
N ASP A 344 -6.12 -11.23 32.43
CA ASP A 344 -5.97 -12.68 32.54
C ASP A 344 -7.29 -13.42 32.28
N ALA A 345 -8.42 -12.79 32.54
CA ALA A 345 -9.74 -13.32 32.20
C ALA A 345 -9.97 -13.42 30.68
N ASP A 346 -9.62 -12.37 29.92
CA ASP A 346 -9.68 -12.38 28.45
C ASP A 346 -8.71 -11.33 27.86
N GLN A 347 -7.47 -11.76 27.60
CA GLN A 347 -6.44 -10.87 27.11
C GLN A 347 -6.77 -10.30 25.73
N ALA A 348 -7.44 -11.07 24.86
CA ALA A 348 -7.73 -10.64 23.50
C ALA A 348 -8.77 -9.51 23.51
N ASN A 349 -9.89 -9.71 24.21
CA ASN A 349 -10.93 -8.70 24.33
C ASN A 349 -10.46 -7.49 25.13
N PHE A 350 -9.69 -7.68 26.20
CA PHE A 350 -9.11 -6.58 26.99
C PHE A 350 -8.21 -5.68 26.14
N MET A 351 -7.32 -6.26 25.34
CA MET A 351 -6.44 -5.49 24.45
C MET A 351 -7.19 -4.84 23.29
N ALA A 352 -8.25 -5.48 22.78
CA ALA A 352 -9.12 -4.90 21.76
C ALA A 352 -9.89 -3.68 22.30
N GLU A 353 -10.39 -3.76 23.53
CA GLU A 353 -11.07 -2.66 24.20
C GLU A 353 -10.09 -1.52 24.50
N PHE A 354 -8.88 -1.81 24.96
CA PHE A 354 -7.81 -0.81 25.12
C PHE A 354 -7.56 -0.07 23.81
N LEU A 355 -7.34 -0.81 22.72
CA LEU A 355 -7.06 -0.22 21.41
C LEU A 355 -8.24 0.61 20.92
N TYR A 356 -9.48 0.14 21.09
CA TYR A 356 -10.69 0.91 20.78
C TYR A 356 -10.73 2.23 21.55
N GLU A 357 -10.62 2.17 22.87
CA GLU A 357 -10.72 3.33 23.75
C GLU A 357 -9.61 4.35 23.49
N TYR A 358 -8.38 3.89 23.27
CA TYR A 358 -7.25 4.76 22.96
C TYR A 358 -7.41 5.39 21.56
N SER A 359 -7.74 4.58 20.54
CA SER A 359 -7.85 5.06 19.16
C SER A 359 -8.92 6.13 18.98
N ARG A 360 -10.11 5.97 19.58
CA ARG A 360 -11.19 6.97 19.46
C ARG A 360 -10.89 8.31 20.16
N ARG A 361 -9.90 8.34 21.05
CA ARG A 361 -9.45 9.55 21.76
C ARG A 361 -8.33 10.29 21.04
N HIS A 362 -7.59 9.58 20.18
CA HIS A 362 -6.36 10.01 19.55
C HIS A 362 -6.42 9.96 18.01
N PRO A 363 -7.30 10.77 17.37
CA PRO A 363 -7.38 10.85 15.91
C PRO A 363 -6.12 11.39 15.23
N GLU A 364 -5.24 12.06 15.98
CA GLU A 364 -3.97 12.64 15.56
C GLU A 364 -2.84 11.60 15.41
N LEU A 365 -3.02 10.39 15.91
CA LEU A 365 -2.03 9.31 15.80
C LEU A 365 -2.29 8.46 14.55
N SER A 366 -1.21 7.94 13.97
CA SER A 366 -1.30 6.99 12.86
C SER A 366 -1.83 5.63 13.33
N THR A 367 -2.34 4.82 12.40
CA THR A 367 -2.72 3.43 12.71
C THR A 367 -1.51 2.61 13.18
N PRO A 368 -0.32 2.65 12.52
CA PRO A 368 0.85 1.97 13.03
C PRO A 368 1.26 2.41 14.44
N GLU A 369 1.17 3.71 14.79
CA GLU A 369 1.50 4.19 16.14
C GLU A 369 0.54 3.66 17.18
N LEU A 370 -0.78 3.66 16.91
CA LEU A 370 -1.77 3.08 17.81
C LEU A 370 -1.50 1.58 18.07
N LEU A 371 -1.09 0.84 17.04
CA LEU A 371 -0.72 -0.57 17.19
C LEU A 371 0.59 -0.75 17.97
N ARG A 372 1.58 0.15 17.79
CA ARG A 372 2.81 0.16 18.59
C ARG A 372 2.49 0.41 20.07
N ILE A 373 1.64 1.39 20.38
CA ILE A 373 1.19 1.69 21.73
C ILE A 373 0.48 0.47 22.36
N ALA A 374 -0.43 -0.18 21.64
CA ALA A 374 -1.09 -1.39 22.14
C ALA A 374 -0.10 -2.54 22.41
N LYS A 375 0.93 -2.69 21.57
CA LYS A 375 1.99 -3.67 21.80
C LYS A 375 2.87 -3.31 23.00
N VAL A 376 3.28 -2.05 23.14
CA VAL A 376 4.02 -1.54 24.32
C VAL A 376 3.23 -1.79 25.59
N TYR A 377 1.93 -1.50 25.59
CA TYR A 377 1.06 -1.75 26.74
C TYR A 377 0.96 -3.26 27.07
N LYS A 378 0.78 -4.11 26.05
CA LYS A 378 0.75 -5.56 26.24
C LYS A 378 2.02 -6.09 26.89
N ASP A 379 3.18 -5.60 26.45
CA ASP A 379 4.48 -6.02 26.98
C ASP A 379 4.71 -5.47 28.40
N LEU A 380 4.35 -4.21 28.65
CA LEU A 380 4.36 -3.62 30.00
C LEU A 380 3.51 -4.44 30.98
N LEU A 381 2.29 -4.82 30.61
CA LEU A 381 1.44 -5.63 31.48
C LEU A 381 2.03 -7.01 31.72
N LYS A 382 2.67 -7.62 30.71
CA LYS A 382 3.35 -8.91 30.87
C LYS A 382 4.46 -8.82 31.92
N GLU A 383 5.15 -7.70 32.01
CA GLU A 383 6.16 -7.44 33.04
C GLU A 383 5.53 -7.11 34.39
N CYS A 384 4.67 -6.09 34.44
CA CYS A 384 4.11 -5.53 35.68
C CYS A 384 3.22 -6.52 36.45
N CYS A 385 2.41 -7.33 35.77
CA CYS A 385 1.51 -8.26 36.45
C CYS A 385 2.22 -9.45 37.13
N ASN A 386 3.54 -9.56 36.97
CA ASN A 386 4.37 -10.53 37.68
C ASN A 386 5.20 -9.89 38.81
N MET A 387 5.07 -8.58 39.04
CA MET A 387 5.75 -7.87 40.11
C MET A 387 4.96 -7.95 41.43
N GLU A 388 5.63 -7.66 42.54
CA GLU A 388 5.01 -7.64 43.89
C GLU A 388 3.87 -6.61 44.00
N ASN A 389 4.00 -5.47 43.30
CA ASN A 389 2.97 -4.43 43.24
C ASN A 389 2.67 -4.05 41.78
N PRO A 390 1.79 -4.79 41.09
CA PRO A 390 1.44 -4.52 39.70
C PRO A 390 0.86 -3.12 39.45
N PRO A 391 -0.09 -2.61 40.27
CA PRO A 391 -0.64 -1.27 40.09
C PRO A 391 0.42 -0.16 40.06
N GLU A 392 1.42 -0.22 40.93
CA GLU A 392 2.52 0.76 40.91
C GLU A 392 3.32 0.72 39.60
N CYS A 393 3.54 -0.48 39.06
CA CYS A 393 4.28 -0.65 37.82
C CYS A 393 3.51 -0.13 36.58
N TYR A 394 2.26 -0.56 36.38
CA TYR A 394 1.52 -0.18 35.17
C TYR A 394 0.90 1.23 35.22
N ARG A 395 0.87 1.89 36.40
CA ARG A 395 0.42 3.29 36.50
C ARG A 395 1.27 4.25 35.66
N HIS A 396 2.50 3.85 35.31
CA HIS A 396 3.40 4.61 34.44
C HIS A 396 3.26 4.27 32.94
N ALA A 397 2.20 3.58 32.52
CA ALA A 397 2.01 3.16 31.13
C ALA A 397 2.09 4.32 30.12
N GLU A 398 1.49 5.47 30.43
CA GLU A 398 1.52 6.64 29.54
C GLU A 398 2.92 7.20 29.32
N ASN A 399 3.83 7.06 30.28
CA ASN A 399 5.22 7.47 30.07
C ASN A 399 5.85 6.63 28.94
N ARG A 400 5.56 5.32 28.91
CA ARG A 400 6.00 4.42 27.84
C ARG A 400 5.34 4.74 26.50
N PHE A 401 4.07 5.14 26.52
CA PHE A 401 3.34 5.55 25.31
C PHE A 401 3.92 6.85 24.72
N ASN A 402 4.20 7.82 25.58
CA ASN A 402 4.84 9.07 25.18
C ASN A 402 6.26 8.82 24.64
N GLU A 403 7.06 7.97 25.29
CA GLU A 403 8.40 7.59 24.81
C GLU A 403 8.38 6.98 23.40
N THR A 404 7.41 6.11 23.08
CA THR A 404 7.28 5.55 21.72
C THR A 404 6.80 6.61 20.73
N THR A 405 5.79 7.41 21.11
CA THR A 405 5.20 8.43 20.23
C THR A 405 6.21 9.52 19.88
N GLU A 406 7.00 9.98 20.85
CA GLU A 406 8.05 10.99 20.64
C GLU A 406 9.15 10.50 19.68
N LYS A 407 9.50 9.21 19.73
CA LYS A 407 10.49 8.64 18.79
C LYS A 407 9.94 8.66 17.37
N SER A 408 8.69 8.22 17.18
CA SER A 408 8.02 8.24 15.88
C SER A 408 7.86 9.68 15.35
N LEU A 409 7.47 10.62 16.21
CA LEU A 409 7.32 12.02 15.85
C LEU A 409 8.64 12.63 15.38
N LYS A 410 9.76 12.36 16.07
CA LYS A 410 11.09 12.85 15.68
C LYS A 410 11.55 12.31 14.33
N ILE A 411 11.14 11.09 13.94
CA ILE A 411 11.43 10.54 12.61
C ILE A 411 10.69 11.37 11.56
N VAL A 412 9.37 11.55 11.73
CA VAL A 412 8.55 12.32 10.77
C VAL A 412 9.03 13.77 10.65
N GLN A 413 9.32 14.44 11.78
CA GLN A 413 9.82 15.81 11.77
C GLN A 413 11.12 15.95 10.98
N ARG A 414 12.05 14.99 11.13
CA ARG A 414 13.31 14.98 10.38
C ARG A 414 13.08 14.80 8.89
N GLU A 415 12.21 13.89 8.48
CA GLU A 415 11.89 13.66 7.07
C GLU A 415 11.21 14.87 6.44
N CYS A 416 10.27 15.50 7.15
CA CYS A 416 9.62 16.71 6.67
C CYS A 416 10.57 17.90 6.63
N GLU A 417 11.50 18.04 7.58
CA GLU A 417 12.59 19.02 7.50
C GLU A 417 13.48 18.77 6.28
N HIS A 418 13.84 17.50 6.00
CA HIS A 418 14.58 17.15 4.78
C HIS A 418 13.81 17.50 3.51
N PHE A 419 12.50 17.26 3.48
CA PHE A 419 11.64 17.67 2.36
C PHE A 419 11.65 19.18 2.14
N GLN A 420 11.51 19.97 3.20
CA GLN A 420 11.54 21.44 3.11
C GLN A 420 12.90 21.97 2.63
N ASN A 421 14.00 21.31 3.02
CA ASN A 421 15.36 21.74 2.68
C ASN A 421 15.80 21.34 1.25
N LEU A 422 15.46 20.13 0.81
CA LEU A 422 15.91 19.58 -0.48
C LEU A 422 14.93 19.87 -1.62
N GLY A 423 13.64 20.01 -1.32
CA GLY A 423 12.60 20.00 -2.35
C GLY A 423 12.36 18.59 -2.94
N LYS A 424 11.40 18.49 -3.85
CA LYS A 424 10.83 17.21 -4.31
C LYS A 424 11.81 16.30 -5.05
N ASP A 425 12.53 16.84 -6.04
CA ASP A 425 13.41 16.02 -6.89
C ASP A 425 14.64 15.54 -6.12
N ASP A 426 15.19 16.39 -5.26
CA ASP A 426 16.38 16.01 -4.52
C ASP A 426 16.06 15.00 -3.41
N LEU A 427 14.91 15.15 -2.76
CA LEU A 427 14.39 14.15 -1.83
C LEU A 427 14.16 12.80 -2.52
N LYS A 428 13.73 12.79 -3.78
CA LYS A 428 13.58 11.55 -4.55
C LYS A 428 14.91 10.83 -4.71
N TYR A 429 15.96 11.53 -5.14
CA TYR A 429 17.28 10.92 -5.29
C TYR A 429 17.82 10.40 -3.96
N HIS A 430 17.58 11.11 -2.86
CA HIS A 430 17.90 10.63 -1.51
C HIS A 430 17.25 9.26 -1.22
N TYR A 431 15.94 9.12 -1.45
CA TYR A 431 15.25 7.85 -1.23
C TYR A 431 15.65 6.75 -2.22
N LEU A 432 15.91 7.08 -3.49
CA LEU A 432 16.44 6.12 -4.46
C LEU A 432 17.78 5.55 -4.01
N ILE A 433 18.69 6.39 -3.52
CA ILE A 433 19.98 5.95 -2.99
C ILE A 433 19.79 5.07 -1.75
N ASN A 434 19.02 5.54 -0.77
CA ASN A 434 18.85 4.82 0.49
C ASN A 434 18.16 3.47 0.29
N LEU A 435 17.03 3.43 -0.42
CA LEU A 435 16.32 2.17 -0.70
C LEU A 435 17.17 1.19 -1.50
N THR A 436 17.95 1.68 -2.47
CA THR A 436 18.85 0.82 -3.26
C THR A 436 19.98 0.26 -2.40
N LYS A 437 20.53 1.03 -1.46
CA LYS A 437 21.55 0.52 -0.51
C LYS A 437 20.97 -0.50 0.47
N LEU A 438 19.73 -0.32 0.90
CA LEU A 438 19.02 -1.22 1.82
C LEU A 438 18.63 -2.55 1.16
N ALA A 439 18.16 -2.49 -0.08
CA ALA A 439 17.58 -3.63 -0.81
C ALA A 439 18.04 -3.68 -2.28
N PRO A 440 19.36 -3.78 -2.55
CA PRO A 440 19.90 -3.74 -3.91
C PRO A 440 19.46 -4.93 -4.77
N GLN A 441 18.93 -5.99 -4.16
CA GLN A 441 18.39 -7.17 -4.83
C GLN A 441 17.06 -6.91 -5.56
N LEU A 442 16.31 -5.86 -5.20
CA LEU A 442 15.07 -5.51 -5.86
C LEU A 442 15.30 -5.04 -7.30
N SER A 443 14.28 -5.13 -8.16
CA SER A 443 14.42 -4.65 -9.53
C SER A 443 14.59 -3.12 -9.57
N THR A 444 15.19 -2.60 -10.63
CA THR A 444 15.40 -1.15 -10.78
C THR A 444 14.07 -0.39 -10.92
N GLU A 445 13.07 -1.00 -11.55
CA GLU A 445 11.72 -0.42 -11.65
C GLU A 445 11.03 -0.39 -10.28
N GLU A 446 11.17 -1.44 -9.47
CA GLU A 446 10.60 -1.49 -8.13
C GLU A 446 11.22 -0.45 -7.20
N LEU A 447 12.55 -0.32 -7.19
CA LEU A 447 13.24 0.70 -6.38
C LEU A 447 12.85 2.12 -6.81
N THR A 448 12.70 2.34 -8.13
CA THR A 448 12.24 3.61 -8.68
C THR A 448 10.81 3.92 -8.25
N PHE A 449 9.92 2.92 -8.30
CA PHE A 449 8.54 3.05 -7.84
C PHE A 449 8.50 3.38 -6.34
N LEU A 450 9.17 2.60 -5.49
CA LEU A 450 9.19 2.81 -4.04
C LEU A 450 9.75 4.18 -3.66
N GLY A 451 10.82 4.64 -4.33
CA GLY A 451 11.37 5.99 -4.11
C GLY A 451 10.38 7.10 -4.44
N LYS A 452 9.60 6.96 -5.52
CA LYS A 452 8.54 7.93 -5.87
C LYS A 452 7.41 7.93 -4.86
N GLU A 453 6.99 6.75 -4.38
CA GLU A 453 5.92 6.65 -3.39
C GLU A 453 6.34 7.24 -2.03
N MET A 454 7.61 7.09 -1.62
CA MET A 454 8.14 7.75 -0.42
C MET A 454 8.04 9.28 -0.51
N VAL A 455 8.46 9.85 -1.64
CA VAL A 455 8.36 11.30 -1.89
C VAL A 455 6.91 11.75 -1.94
N MET A 456 6.04 10.98 -2.57
CA MET A 456 4.61 11.28 -2.63
C MET A 456 4.00 11.34 -1.22
N ALA A 457 4.38 10.43 -0.32
CA ALA A 457 3.92 10.47 1.06
C ALA A 457 4.30 11.79 1.76
N LEU A 458 5.56 12.23 1.63
CA LEU A 458 6.04 13.45 2.30
C LEU A 458 5.47 14.72 1.66
N THR A 459 5.46 14.81 0.34
CA THR A 459 4.87 15.96 -0.38
C THR A 459 3.38 16.14 -0.09
N THR A 460 2.65 15.04 0.13
CA THR A 460 1.22 15.05 0.47
C THR A 460 0.97 15.50 1.91
N CYS A 461 1.87 15.16 2.84
CA CYS A 461 1.58 15.22 4.27
C CYS A 461 2.33 16.32 5.04
N CYS A 462 3.56 16.70 4.64
CA CYS A 462 4.45 17.59 5.42
C CYS A 462 3.99 19.06 5.50
N THR A 463 2.84 19.39 4.92
CA THR A 463 2.22 20.73 5.02
C THR A 463 0.89 20.69 5.75
N LEU A 464 0.45 19.51 6.21
CA LEU A 464 -0.83 19.32 6.88
C LEU A 464 -0.69 19.46 8.40
N SER A 465 -1.77 19.86 9.06
CA SER A 465 -1.83 19.89 10.54
C SER A 465 -1.73 18.50 11.16
N GLU A 466 -2.16 17.45 10.44
CA GLU A 466 -2.05 16.04 10.83
C GLU A 466 -0.81 15.36 10.22
N GLU A 467 0.29 16.10 10.02
CA GLU A 467 1.54 15.62 9.40
C GLU A 467 1.97 14.25 9.93
N PHE A 468 2.04 14.09 11.25
CA PHE A 468 2.48 12.84 11.90
C PHE A 468 1.68 11.62 11.45
N ALA A 469 0.35 11.67 11.60
CA ALA A 469 -0.51 10.56 11.21
C ALA A 469 -0.46 10.29 9.70
N CYS A 470 -0.45 11.36 8.90
CA CYS A 470 -0.44 11.25 7.44
C CYS A 470 0.85 10.59 6.94
N VAL A 471 2.02 11.10 7.33
CA VAL A 471 3.32 10.56 6.91
C VAL A 471 3.47 9.11 7.36
N ASP A 472 3.21 8.81 8.63
CA ASP A 472 3.44 7.48 9.17
C ASP A 472 2.50 6.41 8.59
N ASN A 473 1.25 6.78 8.29
CA ASN A 473 0.34 5.88 7.57
C ASN A 473 0.82 5.63 6.13
N LEU A 474 1.19 6.66 5.37
CA LEU A 474 1.55 6.51 3.97
C LEU A 474 2.91 5.80 3.80
N VAL A 475 3.91 6.14 4.61
CA VAL A 475 5.23 5.47 4.58
C VAL A 475 5.09 3.99 4.95
N ASP A 476 4.22 3.64 5.91
CA ASP A 476 3.95 2.23 6.23
C ASP A 476 3.37 1.46 5.03
N LEU A 477 2.54 2.10 4.18
CA LEU A 477 2.07 1.48 2.95
C LEU A 477 3.20 1.21 1.96
N VAL A 478 4.16 2.13 1.81
CA VAL A 478 5.31 1.96 0.90
C VAL A 478 6.21 0.80 1.36
N LEU A 479 6.52 0.73 2.65
CA LEU A 479 7.24 -0.40 3.23
C LEU A 479 6.41 -1.69 3.13
N GLY A 480 5.09 -1.55 3.16
CA GLY A 480 4.11 -2.55 2.78
C GLY A 480 4.33 -3.09 1.38
N GLU A 481 4.44 -2.27 0.34
CA GLU A 481 4.70 -2.73 -1.02
C GLU A 481 6.04 -3.49 -1.11
N LEU A 482 7.10 -2.91 -0.54
CA LEU A 482 8.46 -3.49 -0.56
C LEU A 482 8.46 -4.95 -0.11
N CYS A 483 7.73 -5.27 0.97
CA CYS A 483 7.74 -6.59 1.59
C CYS A 483 6.97 -7.71 0.81
N GLY A 484 6.31 -7.44 -0.34
CA GLY A 484 5.49 -8.37 -1.18
C GLY A 484 4.28 -9.11 -0.55
N ILE A 485 3.16 -9.25 -1.26
CA ILE A 485 1.87 -9.69 -0.66
C ILE A 485 1.76 -11.21 -0.57
N ASN A 486 1.73 -11.87 -1.74
CA ASN A 486 1.43 -13.29 -1.91
C ASN A 486 2.68 -14.18 -1.93
N GLU A 487 3.87 -13.58 -1.90
CA GLU A 487 5.15 -14.28 -1.83
C GLU A 487 5.88 -13.93 -0.53
N ASN A 488 6.51 -14.94 0.06
CA ASN A 488 7.59 -14.71 1.01
C ASN A 488 8.83 -14.32 0.22
N ARG A 489 8.89 -13.04 -0.17
CA ARG A 489 10.09 -12.46 -0.76
C ARG A 489 11.27 -12.73 0.16
N ASN A 490 12.37 -13.17 -0.43
CA ASN A 490 13.67 -13.25 0.23
C ASN A 490 14.56 -12.23 -0.45
N ILE A 491 14.58 -11.00 0.08
CA ILE A 491 15.34 -9.88 -0.49
C ILE A 491 16.77 -9.95 0.05
N ASN A 492 16.90 -9.78 1.36
CA ASN A 492 18.11 -10.03 2.13
C ASN A 492 17.73 -10.27 3.60
N PRO A 493 18.60 -10.84 4.45
CA PRO A 493 18.24 -11.23 5.81
C PRO A 493 17.70 -10.09 6.69
N ALA A 494 18.21 -8.86 6.51
CA ALA A 494 17.86 -7.71 7.33
C ALA A 494 16.48 -7.16 6.95
N VAL A 495 16.23 -6.96 5.65
CA VAL A 495 14.92 -6.55 5.11
C VAL A 495 13.86 -7.61 5.43
N ASP A 496 14.19 -8.88 5.22
CA ASP A 496 13.31 -10.00 5.53
C ASP A 496 12.90 -10.02 7.00
N HIS A 497 13.85 -9.75 7.90
CA HIS A 497 13.56 -9.62 9.33
C HIS A 497 12.53 -8.51 9.58
N CYS A 498 12.74 -7.30 9.05
CA CYS A 498 11.79 -6.20 9.22
C CYS A 498 10.41 -6.50 8.62
N CYS A 499 10.36 -7.21 7.49
CA CYS A 499 9.11 -7.58 6.84
C CYS A 499 8.32 -8.69 7.57
N LYS A 500 8.98 -9.53 8.38
CA LYS A 500 8.40 -10.74 8.99
C LYS A 500 8.17 -10.60 10.50
N THR A 501 8.94 -9.78 11.21
CA THR A 501 8.96 -9.78 12.68
C THR A 501 7.73 -9.15 13.33
N ASN A 502 7.33 -7.94 12.91
CA ASN A 502 6.22 -7.24 13.54
C ASN A 502 5.64 -6.16 12.63
N PHE A 503 4.33 -6.23 12.35
CA PHE A 503 3.64 -5.26 11.51
C PHE A 503 3.75 -3.82 12.03
N ALA A 504 3.48 -3.57 13.31
CA ALA A 504 3.44 -2.23 13.89
C ALA A 504 4.83 -1.56 13.98
N PHE A 505 5.88 -2.38 14.17
CA PHE A 505 7.26 -1.91 14.29
C PHE A 505 8.04 -2.02 12.98
N ARG A 506 7.38 -2.34 11.87
CA ARG A 506 8.03 -2.47 10.56
C ARG A 506 8.83 -1.21 10.22
N ARG A 507 8.20 -0.04 10.27
CA ARG A 507 8.86 1.24 9.97
C ARG A 507 10.09 1.46 10.87
N SER A 508 9.92 1.36 12.19
CA SER A 508 11.04 1.52 13.14
C SER A 508 12.18 0.54 12.89
N CYS A 509 11.88 -0.67 12.41
CA CYS A 509 12.90 -1.64 12.01
C CYS A 509 13.65 -1.16 10.76
N PHE A 510 12.96 -0.71 9.72
CA PHE A 510 13.57 -0.18 8.50
C PHE A 510 14.47 1.03 8.77
N GLU A 511 14.07 1.94 9.67
CA GLU A 511 14.88 3.09 10.08
C GLU A 511 16.22 2.70 10.73
N SER A 512 16.32 1.50 11.29
CA SER A 512 17.56 0.99 11.92
C SER A 512 18.46 0.21 10.97
N LEU A 513 18.03 0.01 9.72
CA LEU A 513 18.80 -0.77 8.75
C LEU A 513 19.96 0.05 8.16
N GLU A 514 21.09 -0.64 7.95
CA GLU A 514 22.23 -0.12 7.20
C GLU A 514 22.24 -0.71 5.78
N ALA A 515 23.14 -0.19 4.93
CA ALA A 515 23.39 -0.75 3.60
C ALA A 515 23.76 -2.25 3.67
N ASP A 516 23.28 -3.03 2.70
CA ASP A 516 23.57 -4.46 2.63
C ASP A 516 25.02 -4.72 2.21
N LYS A 517 25.86 -5.04 3.19
CA LYS A 517 27.28 -5.35 3.01
C LYS A 517 27.54 -6.70 2.35
N THR A 518 26.51 -7.55 2.20
CA THR A 518 26.62 -8.88 1.57
C THR A 518 26.30 -8.86 0.08
N TYR A 519 25.75 -7.75 -0.42
CA TYR A 519 25.43 -7.59 -1.83
C TYR A 519 26.70 -7.54 -2.69
N VAL A 520 26.68 -8.32 -3.77
CA VAL A 520 27.75 -8.34 -4.77
C VAL A 520 27.25 -7.61 -6.02
N PRO A 521 27.85 -6.47 -6.40
CA PRO A 521 27.49 -5.74 -7.60
C PRO A 521 27.58 -6.62 -8.85
N PRO A 522 26.67 -6.45 -9.84
CA PRO A 522 26.79 -7.13 -11.12
C PRO A 522 28.09 -6.74 -11.81
N SER A 523 28.65 -7.66 -12.62
CA SER A 523 29.77 -7.32 -13.51
C SER A 523 29.36 -6.15 -14.40
N THR A 524 30.30 -5.25 -14.69
CA THR A 524 30.13 -4.07 -15.54
C THR A 524 29.82 -4.46 -16.99
N SER A 525 28.63 -5.02 -17.26
CA SER A 525 28.18 -5.31 -18.61
C SER A 525 27.92 -3.98 -19.32
N GLN A 526 28.56 -3.77 -20.46
CA GLN A 526 28.55 -2.52 -21.22
C GLN A 526 27.14 -1.97 -21.53
N GLY A 527 26.09 -2.80 -21.48
CA GLY A 527 24.72 -2.40 -21.79
C GLY A 527 23.97 -1.54 -20.75
N LEU A 528 24.29 -1.61 -19.44
CA LEU A 528 23.52 -0.90 -18.39
C LEU A 528 23.68 0.63 -18.43
N PHE A 529 24.79 1.10 -19.01
CA PHE A 529 25.15 2.51 -19.16
C PHE A 529 25.43 2.87 -20.63
N THR A 530 24.85 2.11 -21.57
CA THR A 530 24.84 2.51 -22.98
C THR A 530 23.65 3.44 -23.21
N PHE A 531 23.93 4.66 -23.66
CA PHE A 531 22.92 5.65 -23.98
C PHE A 531 22.84 5.84 -25.50
N HIS A 532 21.62 5.95 -26.02
CA HIS A 532 21.36 6.15 -27.43
C HIS A 532 20.76 7.54 -27.67
N ALA A 533 20.66 7.94 -28.95
CA ALA A 533 20.13 9.25 -29.31
C ALA A 533 18.65 9.44 -28.91
N ASP A 534 17.91 8.37 -28.60
CA ASP A 534 16.55 8.41 -28.07
C ASP A 534 16.46 9.16 -26.72
N LEU A 535 17.55 9.18 -25.95
CA LEU A 535 17.64 9.96 -24.71
C LEU A 535 17.48 11.47 -24.97
N CYS A 536 17.86 11.94 -26.17
CA CYS A 536 17.73 13.34 -26.57
C CYS A 536 16.32 13.72 -27.03
N GLN A 537 15.49 12.72 -27.35
CA GLN A 537 14.09 12.89 -27.71
C GLN A 537 13.17 12.74 -26.48
N ALA A 538 13.67 12.18 -25.39
CA ALA A 538 12.95 12.05 -24.14
C ALA A 538 12.72 13.44 -23.52
N HIS A 539 11.47 13.80 -23.30
CA HIS A 539 11.09 15.06 -22.66
C HIS A 539 10.53 14.83 -21.25
N ASN A 540 10.72 15.81 -20.37
CA ASN A 540 10.12 15.89 -19.03
C ASN A 540 10.19 14.56 -18.22
N GLU A 541 9.07 13.83 -18.13
CA GLU A 541 8.93 12.63 -17.28
C GLU A 541 9.73 11.42 -17.79
N GLU A 542 9.83 11.23 -19.11
CA GLU A 542 10.60 10.09 -19.66
C GLU A 542 12.09 10.27 -19.38
N LEU A 543 12.59 11.49 -19.55
CA LEU A 543 13.96 11.84 -19.19
C LEU A 543 14.20 11.65 -17.69
N GLN A 544 13.24 12.06 -16.87
CA GLN A 544 13.33 11.86 -15.43
C GLN A 544 13.33 10.38 -15.03
N ARG A 545 12.52 9.53 -15.69
CA ARG A 545 12.53 8.08 -15.49
C ARG A 545 13.88 7.47 -15.88
N LYS A 546 14.48 7.91 -16.98
CA LYS A 546 15.82 7.47 -17.41
C LYS A 546 16.88 7.88 -16.39
N LYS A 547 16.80 9.08 -15.81
CA LYS A 547 17.67 9.54 -14.70
C LYS A 547 17.49 8.71 -13.42
N ASP A 548 16.25 8.45 -13.01
CA ASP A 548 15.94 7.67 -11.81
C ASP A 548 16.52 6.24 -11.94
N ARG A 549 16.30 5.59 -13.11
CA ARG A 549 16.88 4.27 -13.43
C ARG A 549 18.40 4.28 -13.43
N PHE A 550 19.00 5.32 -14.01
CA PHE A 550 20.46 5.48 -14.02
C PHE A 550 21.02 5.54 -12.60
N LEU A 551 20.43 6.38 -11.72
CA LEU A 551 20.89 6.51 -10.34
C LEU A 551 20.80 5.19 -9.58
N VAL A 552 19.68 4.48 -9.67
CA VAL A 552 19.53 3.16 -9.03
C VAL A 552 20.57 2.16 -9.55
N ASN A 553 20.78 2.10 -10.86
CA ASN A 553 21.79 1.22 -11.45
C ASN A 553 23.21 1.61 -11.03
N LEU A 554 23.50 2.91 -10.88
CA LEU A 554 24.79 3.40 -10.40
C LEU A 554 25.03 2.98 -8.96
N VAL A 555 24.04 3.13 -8.07
CA VAL A 555 24.14 2.69 -6.67
C VAL A 555 24.30 1.17 -6.58
N LYS A 556 23.62 0.39 -7.44
CA LYS A 556 23.82 -1.06 -7.53
C LYS A 556 25.21 -1.46 -8.03
N LEU A 557 25.82 -0.66 -8.90
CA LEU A 557 27.18 -0.92 -9.38
C LEU A 557 28.22 -0.54 -8.33
N LYS A 558 27.95 0.54 -7.58
CA LYS A 558 28.88 1.20 -6.65
C LYS A 558 28.23 1.48 -5.29
N PRO A 559 27.81 0.43 -4.55
CA PRO A 559 27.11 0.59 -3.28
C PRO A 559 27.96 1.26 -2.19
N GLU A 560 29.29 1.21 -2.33
CA GLU A 560 30.27 1.78 -1.41
C GLU A 560 30.37 3.31 -1.44
N LEU A 561 29.94 3.96 -2.52
CA LEU A 561 30.06 5.41 -2.67
C LEU A 561 29.17 6.16 -1.69
N ALA A 562 29.66 7.27 -1.16
CA ALA A 562 28.86 8.16 -0.33
C ALA A 562 27.74 8.83 -1.14
N GLY A 563 26.70 9.32 -0.45
CA GLY A 563 25.59 10.01 -1.11
C GLY A 563 26.09 11.16 -1.98
N GLU A 564 26.91 12.06 -1.42
CA GLU A 564 27.45 13.23 -2.13
C GLU A 564 28.24 12.88 -3.40
N GLU A 565 28.98 11.77 -3.40
CA GLU A 565 29.70 11.29 -4.59
C GLU A 565 28.74 10.81 -5.68
N LEU A 566 27.68 10.08 -5.29
CA LEU A 566 26.63 9.63 -6.21
C LEU A 566 25.87 10.81 -6.82
N TRP A 567 25.66 11.87 -6.03
CA TRP A 567 25.06 13.13 -6.50
C TRP A 567 25.92 13.84 -7.53
N SER A 568 27.23 13.94 -7.30
CA SER A 568 28.17 14.50 -8.27
C SER A 568 28.14 13.72 -9.58
N LEU A 569 28.16 12.38 -9.51
CA LEU A 569 28.11 11.52 -10.71
C LEU A 569 26.79 11.66 -11.49
N LEU A 570 25.66 11.88 -10.79
CA LEU A 570 24.37 12.15 -11.43
C LEU A 570 24.35 13.52 -12.14
N ALA A 571 24.99 14.53 -11.54
CA ALA A 571 25.13 15.85 -12.15
C ALA A 571 26.03 15.77 -13.39
N ASP A 572 27.17 15.08 -13.30
CA ASP A 572 28.08 14.84 -14.43
C ASP A 572 27.37 14.11 -15.57
N PHE A 573 26.58 13.07 -15.25
CA PHE A 573 25.75 12.39 -16.23
C PHE A 573 24.76 13.35 -16.91
N THR A 574 24.06 14.18 -16.14
CA THR A 574 23.11 15.16 -16.69
C THR A 574 23.80 16.15 -17.64
N ASN A 575 25.01 16.59 -17.31
CA ASN A 575 25.82 17.47 -18.15
C ASN A 575 26.25 16.76 -19.46
N VAL A 576 26.65 15.50 -19.38
CA VAL A 576 26.99 14.69 -20.57
C VAL A 576 25.78 14.52 -21.48
N VAL A 577 24.58 14.29 -20.93
CA VAL A 577 23.34 14.23 -21.70
C VAL A 577 23.09 15.55 -22.42
N GLU A 578 23.17 16.68 -21.72
CA GLU A 578 22.96 17.99 -22.34
C GLU A 578 23.99 18.29 -23.45
N LYS A 579 25.26 17.96 -23.20
CA LYS A 579 26.35 18.14 -24.17
C LYS A 579 26.15 17.27 -25.41
N CYS A 580 25.92 15.97 -25.24
CA CYS A 580 25.82 15.02 -26.34
C CYS A 580 24.54 15.18 -27.15
N CYS A 581 23.44 15.63 -26.54
CA CYS A 581 22.22 15.93 -27.28
C CYS A 581 22.32 17.19 -28.17
N LYS A 582 23.33 18.03 -27.95
CA LYS A 582 23.66 19.18 -28.82
C LYS A 582 24.76 18.84 -29.85
N ALA A 583 25.33 17.63 -29.81
CA ALA A 583 26.38 17.21 -30.73
C ALA A 583 25.81 16.80 -32.09
N GLN A 584 26.65 16.86 -33.13
CA GLN A 584 26.27 16.48 -34.49
C GLN A 584 25.99 14.96 -34.61
N GLU A 585 26.70 14.15 -33.82
CA GLU A 585 26.51 12.70 -33.70
C GLU A 585 26.32 12.30 -32.21
N PRO A 586 25.10 12.39 -31.66
CA PRO A 586 24.85 12.13 -30.24
C PRO A 586 25.30 10.74 -29.77
N GLU A 587 25.11 9.70 -30.60
CA GLU A 587 25.51 8.33 -30.25
C GLU A 587 27.03 8.15 -30.12
N ALA A 588 27.81 8.81 -30.99
CA ALA A 588 29.27 8.80 -30.90
C ALA A 588 29.72 9.55 -29.65
N CYS A 589 29.15 10.73 -29.38
CA CYS A 589 29.43 11.52 -28.19
C CYS A 589 29.17 10.73 -26.89
N PHE A 590 28.01 10.05 -26.78
CA PHE A 590 27.70 9.26 -25.59
C PHE A 590 28.72 8.13 -25.35
N LYS A 591 29.19 7.45 -26.41
CA LYS A 591 30.21 6.41 -26.30
C LYS A 591 31.55 6.96 -25.82
N GLU A 592 31.91 8.16 -26.26
CA GLU A 592 33.19 8.79 -25.90
C GLU A 592 33.19 9.39 -24.49
N GLU A 593 32.08 10.00 -24.05
CA GLU A 593 32.04 10.82 -22.83
C GLU A 593 31.59 10.06 -21.57
N VAL A 594 30.71 9.06 -21.71
CA VAL A 594 30.07 8.38 -20.57
C VAL A 594 31.03 7.44 -19.84
N PHE A 595 31.84 6.68 -20.59
CA PHE A 595 32.78 5.72 -20.01
C PHE A 595 33.87 6.45 -19.20
N PRO A 596 34.52 7.50 -19.72
CA PRO A 596 35.42 8.32 -18.91
C PRO A 596 34.72 8.97 -17.73
N ALA A 597 33.53 9.56 -17.86
CA ALA A 597 32.84 10.21 -16.74
C ALA A 597 32.57 9.25 -15.56
N LEU A 598 32.13 8.01 -15.84
CA LEU A 598 31.85 7.00 -14.81
C LEU A 598 33.11 6.36 -14.19
N PHE A 599 34.23 6.30 -14.93
CA PHE A 599 35.44 5.57 -14.52
C PHE A 599 36.68 6.46 -14.25
N SER A 600 36.66 7.75 -14.62
CA SER A 600 37.78 8.69 -14.39
C SER A 600 37.66 9.47 -13.06
N GLY A 601 36.45 9.64 -12.50
CA GLY A 601 36.27 10.14 -11.13
C GLY A 601 36.96 9.28 -10.07
N ILE A 602 37.28 8.03 -10.42
CA ILE A 602 37.97 7.03 -9.59
C ILE A 602 39.49 7.26 -9.53
N GLN A 603 40.11 7.94 -10.52
CA GLN A 603 41.56 8.16 -10.50
C GLN A 603 42.01 9.18 -9.46
N LEU A 604 41.16 10.12 -9.04
CA LEU A 604 41.50 11.04 -7.94
C LEU A 604 41.53 10.35 -6.57
N VAL A 605 40.64 9.38 -6.32
CA VAL A 605 40.52 8.72 -5.02
C VAL A 605 41.70 7.77 -4.75
N PHE A 606 42.14 7.00 -5.75
CA PHE A 606 43.33 6.15 -5.62
C PHE A 606 44.62 6.96 -5.42
N LEU A 607 44.71 8.19 -5.96
CA LEU A 607 45.86 9.06 -5.76
C LEU A 607 45.92 9.68 -4.34
N VAL A 608 44.77 9.96 -3.72
CA VAL A 608 44.71 10.49 -2.34
C VAL A 608 45.07 9.42 -1.31
N GLN A 609 44.68 8.16 -1.51
CA GLN A 609 45.05 7.06 -0.60
C GLN A 609 46.51 6.59 -0.77
N LYS A 610 47.09 6.66 -1.97
CA LYS A 610 48.53 6.40 -2.19
C LYS A 610 49.44 7.46 -1.57
N ARG A 611 49.01 8.74 -1.50
CA ARG A 611 49.79 9.80 -0.84
C ARG A 611 49.91 9.63 0.67
N LYS A 612 48.99 8.92 1.32
CA LYS A 612 49.05 8.63 2.77
C LYS A 612 49.99 7.47 3.14
N TRP A 613 50.43 6.66 2.18
CA TRP A 613 51.27 5.47 2.42
C TRP A 613 52.74 5.62 2.02
N ASN A 614 53.11 6.67 1.28
CA ASN A 614 54.49 6.89 0.81
C ASN A 614 55.06 8.26 1.26
N SER A 615 55.30 8.43 2.56
CA SER A 615 56.26 9.44 3.01
C SER A 615 57.10 8.90 4.18
N PRO A 616 58.45 8.90 4.11
CA PRO A 616 59.33 8.48 5.19
C PRO A 616 59.50 9.54 6.30
N GLN A 617 59.82 9.07 7.51
CA GLN A 617 60.34 9.77 8.71
C GLN A 617 61.45 10.80 8.37
N ASP A 618 61.75 11.92 9.05
CA ASP A 618 61.75 12.39 10.46
C ASP A 618 62.24 13.90 10.42
N PRO A 619 62.64 14.63 11.50
CA PRO A 619 62.10 14.86 12.84
C PRO A 619 62.08 16.37 13.29
N ALA A 620 61.48 16.65 14.45
CA ALA A 620 61.73 17.77 15.40
C ALA A 620 61.49 19.26 15.01
N SER A 621 60.55 19.94 15.69
CA SER A 621 60.85 20.94 16.75
C SER A 621 59.59 21.65 17.29
N SER A 622 59.68 21.97 18.57
CA SER A 622 58.75 22.52 19.56
C SER A 622 58.24 23.95 19.34
N LEU A 623 57.02 24.28 19.80
CA LEU A 623 56.73 25.31 20.82
C LEU A 623 55.22 25.42 21.18
N GLN A 624 54.97 26.06 22.33
CA GLN A 624 53.91 25.86 23.33
C GLN A 624 52.74 26.87 23.31
N ARG A 625 51.59 26.45 23.92
CA ARG A 625 50.62 27.20 24.81
C ARG A 625 49.84 28.41 24.22
N LEU A 626 48.58 28.75 24.53
CA LEU A 626 47.51 28.43 25.51
C LEU A 626 46.15 29.06 24.98
N PRO A 627 44.97 28.80 25.60
CA PRO A 627 43.60 29.10 25.12
C PRO A 627 42.98 30.40 25.70
N PRO A 628 41.69 30.73 25.46
CA PRO A 628 40.65 30.41 26.47
C PRO A 628 39.20 30.14 25.94
N SER A 629 38.35 29.74 26.88
CA SER A 629 36.93 29.33 26.82
C SER A 629 35.94 30.46 27.29
N PRO A 630 34.69 30.21 27.76
CA PRO A 630 33.42 30.61 27.11
C PRO A 630 32.50 31.55 27.96
N SER A 631 31.33 31.95 27.44
CA SER A 631 30.09 32.29 28.21
C SER A 631 28.98 32.86 27.30
N THR A 632 27.74 33.14 27.74
CA THR A 632 26.54 32.31 28.03
C THR A 632 25.31 33.25 27.94
N LEU A 633 24.09 32.70 27.72
CA LEU A 633 22.73 33.23 28.08
C LEU A 633 22.20 34.45 27.28
N LEU A 634 20.90 34.73 27.09
CA LEU A 634 19.56 34.11 27.21
C LEU A 634 18.58 35.28 26.98
N GLN A 635 17.48 35.14 26.22
CA GLN A 635 16.15 35.62 26.66
C GLN A 635 15.01 35.32 25.68
N MET A 636 13.91 34.88 26.29
CA MET A 636 12.61 34.51 25.73
C MET A 636 11.61 35.68 25.64
N ALA A 637 10.71 35.56 24.65
CA ALA A 637 9.24 35.75 24.69
C ALA A 637 8.59 37.12 25.03
N LYS A 638 7.61 37.51 24.19
CA LYS A 638 6.28 38.03 24.60
C LYS A 638 5.23 37.98 23.46
N PHE A 639 4.11 37.28 23.77
CA PHE A 639 2.68 37.35 23.38
C PHE A 639 2.20 38.44 22.37
N HIS A 640 1.18 38.28 21.50
CA HIS A 640 -0.21 37.79 21.73
C HIS A 640 -0.99 37.62 20.37
N PRO A 641 -2.34 37.36 20.31
CA PRO A 641 -2.96 36.19 19.69
C PRO A 641 -3.66 36.42 18.32
N PHE A 642 -3.91 35.34 17.56
CA PHE A 642 -5.05 35.29 16.64
C PHE A 642 -5.83 34.00 16.84
N LEU A 643 -7.12 34.17 17.15
CA LEU A 643 -8.14 33.14 17.01
C LEU A 643 -8.22 32.71 15.55
N CYS A 644 -8.18 31.41 15.27
CA CYS A 644 -8.78 30.85 14.07
C CYS A 644 -9.57 29.59 14.44
N LEU A 645 -10.85 29.66 14.10
CA LEU A 645 -11.85 28.63 14.26
C LEU A 645 -11.53 27.40 13.40
N SER A 646 -11.84 26.26 13.98
CA SER A 646 -12.05 24.95 13.37
C SER A 646 -12.82 24.99 12.06
N ASN A 647 -12.37 24.19 11.08
CA ASN A 647 -13.09 23.52 9.98
C ASN A 647 -12.31 23.57 8.67
N ILE A 648 -11.53 22.53 8.33
CA ILE A 648 -11.34 22.12 6.92
C ILE A 648 -11.20 20.58 6.86
N PRO A 649 -12.07 19.88 6.12
CA PRO A 649 -11.88 18.50 5.71
C PRO A 649 -10.94 18.46 4.50
N LEU A 650 -9.93 17.58 4.49
CA LEU A 650 -9.07 17.25 3.34
C LEU A 650 -9.25 18.16 2.10
N CYS A 651 -8.68 19.36 2.15
CA CYS A 651 -8.58 20.20 0.97
C CYS A 651 -7.41 19.68 0.14
N ILE A 652 -7.78 19.01 -0.95
CA ILE A 652 -6.99 18.92 -2.17
C ILE A 652 -6.61 20.35 -2.55
N HIS A 653 -5.34 20.71 -2.37
CA HIS A 653 -4.76 21.89 -3.01
C HIS A 653 -3.73 21.43 -4.04
N THR A 654 -4.14 21.58 -5.29
CA THR A 654 -3.30 21.47 -6.49
C THR A 654 -2.26 22.59 -6.50
N THR A 655 -0.98 22.23 -6.35
CA THR A 655 0.13 23.07 -6.84
C THR A 655 1.25 22.17 -7.36
N SER A 656 1.59 22.41 -8.64
CA SER A 656 2.74 21.93 -9.42
C SER A 656 2.86 20.43 -9.73
N SER A 657 2.39 20.10 -10.94
CA SER A 657 2.97 19.26 -12.00
C SER A 657 4.12 18.27 -11.70
N LEU A 658 4.06 17.15 -12.41
CA LEU A 658 5.02 16.04 -12.56
C LEU A 658 4.90 14.92 -11.52
N SER A 659 4.00 13.97 -11.79
CA SER A 659 4.30 12.53 -11.79
C SER A 659 3.01 11.77 -12.10
N THR A 660 2.63 11.72 -13.37
CA THR A 660 1.28 11.23 -13.68
C THR A 660 1.16 10.26 -14.87
N HIS A 661 2.18 10.02 -15.69
CA HIS A 661 2.07 9.08 -16.84
C HIS A 661 2.45 7.62 -16.58
N LEU A 662 1.99 7.04 -15.47
CA LEU A 662 1.90 5.56 -15.37
C LEU A 662 0.46 5.04 -15.30
N LEU A 663 -0.51 5.96 -15.22
CA LEU A 663 -1.93 5.70 -15.47
C LEU A 663 -2.63 6.92 -16.15
N MET A 664 -1.93 8.01 -16.54
CA MET A 664 -2.51 9.12 -17.34
C MET A 664 -2.78 8.73 -18.79
N ASP A 665 -2.44 7.50 -19.16
CA ASP A 665 -2.64 6.97 -20.50
C ASP A 665 -3.94 6.13 -20.61
N ILE A 666 -4.86 6.36 -19.65
CA ILE A 666 -6.21 5.79 -19.57
C ILE A 666 -7.20 6.57 -20.40
#